data_AF-A0A947E6N8-F1
#
_entry.id   AF-A0A947E6N8-F1
#
_cell.length_a   1.000
_cell.length_b   1.000
_cell.length_c   1.000
_cell.angle_alpha   90.00
_cell.angle_beta   90.00
_cell.angle_gamma   90.00
#
_symmetry.space_group_name_H-M   'P 1'
#
loop_
_entity.id
_entity.type
_entity.pdbx_description
1 polymer ?
#
loop_
_entity_poly.entity_id
_entity_poly.type
_entity_poly.pdbx_seq_one_letter_code
_entity_poly.pdbx_strand_id
1 'polypeptide(L)'
;MSIKAQQFLEHKLRETIAECAVPALAAALVRDAGNSIVSAQQGIRKVGASGAANAIQPQDKFNLGSISKVITGTLMAKLIQEDVGKLRWTTKLGDVFPELWVFPTARDGYKNVTLEQMLAHTAGFPYTPVHDDANDWMNYTPLQMTKSRLLQRRRLYVQNSIIDAPAYWPPTSGFEYSGGGIIAASMAEKKTGKTYEDLVKQYIYTPLGMTQSGFGVTSSGALTGPWLHRWDGEERTISADNNTHLAAFNWGARAPVGSACCSAADMGKFMREHLRADPQVLSTAVRSDMQTHEVSTHSDFVRGAWASSNPGSASAEIWHNGDNGVAYAHMSVRPSQGIGFAAMSNLSSQISSAAVHEMHEVMGQMHANWNTLFGAGSPDLVECVHPVPALTYTGSTLWAFGRRHDGSVRRFRSTNNGGSFTAMGDFGPVRINSGLGAAVSADGQRLFVAGRGLDNKAWFGWSTNGGTSWQGWVPILAGVFISGIAIACNAAGTIVHAVGIGQDRRMWRARSTNGGQSWTGWTPIGQGVFTSGPAIACSTDGKVVHVVARGNDLRAWRNVSLDAGVNFQPHWAPVGQGVFGSGLGLACNDSGKRVTLMGRGVDKSMWTNTSTNSGSSWQAHWKKVDSGTFTSAPVLATRGTGMHLHAYAYGGDFRIWGNRSTDGGVTWSGWGQKHADFFL
;
A
#
# COMPACT_ATOMS: atom_id res chain seq x y z
N MET A 1 14.94 -18.01 6.15
CA MET A 1 14.30 -16.93 5.39
C MET A 1 15.15 -16.67 4.16
N SER A 2 14.58 -16.64 2.96
CA SER A 2 15.36 -16.31 1.75
C SER A 2 15.69 -14.82 1.78
N ILE A 3 16.97 -14.47 1.98
CA ILE A 3 17.45 -13.08 1.99
C ILE A 3 17.01 -12.36 0.70
N LYS A 4 17.10 -13.04 -0.45
CA LYS A 4 16.63 -12.54 -1.75
C LYS A 4 15.13 -12.19 -1.74
N ALA A 5 14.28 -13.04 -1.16
CA ALA A 5 12.84 -12.78 -1.10
C ALA A 5 12.48 -11.60 -0.19
N GLN A 6 13.19 -11.44 0.93
CA GLN A 6 13.01 -10.29 1.82
C GLN A 6 13.44 -8.99 1.13
N GLN A 7 14.61 -8.97 0.50
CA GLN A 7 15.10 -7.80 -0.25
C GLN A 7 14.14 -7.41 -1.38
N PHE A 8 13.57 -8.39 -2.08
CA PHE A 8 12.55 -8.15 -3.09
C PHE A 8 11.28 -7.52 -2.50
N LEU A 9 10.80 -8.02 -1.35
CA LEU A 9 9.63 -7.47 -0.68
C LEU A 9 9.87 -6.03 -0.18
N GLU A 10 11.05 -5.75 0.39
CA GLU A 10 11.47 -4.40 0.77
C GLU A 10 11.49 -3.43 -0.41
N HIS A 11 11.96 -3.93 -1.56
CA HIS A 11 11.94 -3.19 -2.81
C HIS A 11 10.50 -2.84 -3.24
N LYS A 12 9.58 -3.81 -3.24
CA LYS A 12 8.18 -3.57 -3.61
C LYS A 12 7.46 -2.64 -2.63
N LEU A 13 7.73 -2.74 -1.33
CA LEU A 13 7.22 -1.78 -0.35
C LEU A 13 7.61 -0.33 -0.69
N ARG A 14 8.88 -0.09 -1.06
CA ARG A 14 9.34 1.27 -1.43
C ARG A 14 8.67 1.78 -2.69
N GLU A 15 8.46 0.92 -3.69
CA GLU A 15 7.71 1.28 -4.91
C GLU A 15 6.28 1.67 -4.56
N THR A 16 5.55 0.80 -3.86
CA THR A 16 4.15 1.06 -3.47
C THR A 16 4.01 2.29 -2.57
N ILE A 17 4.94 2.52 -1.64
CA ILE A 17 4.99 3.75 -0.82
C ILE A 17 5.07 4.99 -1.70
N ALA A 18 5.97 4.99 -2.69
CA ALA A 18 6.15 6.12 -3.60
C ALA A 18 4.95 6.32 -4.54
N GLU A 19 4.38 5.23 -5.05
CA GLU A 19 3.25 5.28 -5.99
C GLU A 19 1.93 5.68 -5.33
N CYS A 20 1.66 5.16 -4.13
CA CYS A 20 0.43 5.43 -3.39
C CYS A 20 0.53 6.63 -2.43
N ALA A 21 1.71 7.26 -2.33
CA ALA A 21 1.97 8.41 -1.45
C ALA A 21 1.57 8.18 0.02
N VAL A 22 1.86 6.99 0.56
CA VAL A 22 1.64 6.63 1.98
C VAL A 22 2.93 6.81 2.79
N PRO A 23 2.90 7.16 4.09
CA PRO A 23 4.13 7.40 4.85
C PRO A 23 4.97 6.13 5.06
N ALA A 24 4.33 5.00 5.40
CA ALA A 24 4.99 3.73 5.63
C ALA A 24 4.10 2.54 5.36
N LEU A 25 4.74 1.41 5.04
CA LEU A 25 4.09 0.10 4.88
C LEU A 25 4.93 -0.99 5.55
N ALA A 26 4.23 -1.98 6.09
CA ALA A 26 4.77 -3.25 6.55
C ALA A 26 4.02 -4.39 5.86
N ALA A 27 4.72 -5.46 5.48
CA ALA A 27 4.12 -6.61 4.80
C ALA A 27 4.72 -7.93 5.28
N ALA A 28 3.90 -8.97 5.33
CA ALA A 28 4.29 -10.33 5.70
C ALA A 28 3.59 -11.36 4.81
N LEU A 29 4.37 -12.27 4.24
CA LEU A 29 3.93 -13.42 3.44
C LEU A 29 4.32 -14.70 4.17
N VAL A 30 3.33 -15.52 4.48
CA VAL A 30 3.49 -16.90 4.96
C VAL A 30 3.14 -17.84 3.82
N ARG A 31 3.97 -18.85 3.58
CA ARG A 31 3.84 -19.77 2.46
C ARG A 31 4.33 -21.17 2.82
N ASP A 32 4.05 -22.11 1.92
CA ASP A 32 4.39 -23.52 2.05
C ASP A 32 3.81 -24.12 3.34
N ALA A 33 2.52 -23.85 3.58
CA ALA A 33 1.78 -24.24 4.78
C ALA A 33 2.50 -23.84 6.08
N GLY A 34 3.05 -22.62 6.12
CA GLY A 34 3.68 -22.07 7.32
C GLY A 34 5.19 -22.33 7.45
N ASN A 35 5.79 -23.10 6.54
CA ASN A 35 7.22 -23.42 6.59
C ASN A 35 8.12 -22.23 6.23
N SER A 36 7.59 -21.21 5.56
CA SER A 36 8.35 -20.03 5.14
C SER A 36 7.60 -18.75 5.49
N ILE A 37 8.31 -17.81 6.10
CA ILE A 37 7.86 -16.45 6.37
C ILE A 37 8.83 -15.50 5.65
N VAL A 38 8.29 -14.55 4.90
CA VAL A 38 8.99 -13.39 4.34
C VAL A 38 8.30 -12.15 4.88
N SER A 39 9.04 -11.24 5.49
CA SER A 39 8.46 -10.03 6.08
C SER A 39 9.40 -8.85 5.94
N ALA A 40 8.84 -7.67 5.70
CA ALA A 40 9.59 -6.43 5.55
C ALA A 40 8.73 -5.22 5.94
N GLN A 41 9.39 -4.10 6.25
CA GLN A 41 8.73 -2.82 6.51
C GLN A 41 9.62 -1.66 6.09
N GLN A 42 9.02 -0.62 5.51
CA GLN A 42 9.72 0.51 4.88
C GLN A 42 8.91 1.81 5.05
N GLY A 43 9.56 2.94 4.80
CA GLY A 43 8.96 4.28 4.83
C GLY A 43 9.46 5.14 5.98
N ILE A 44 8.65 6.10 6.40
CA ILE A 44 8.97 7.05 7.46
C ILE A 44 8.03 6.92 8.66
N ARG A 45 8.58 7.20 9.85
CA ARG A 45 7.85 7.18 11.12
C ARG A 45 6.89 8.35 11.24
N LYS A 46 7.29 9.56 10.84
CA LYS A 46 6.50 10.79 10.98
C LYS A 46 6.66 11.72 9.78
N VAL A 47 5.54 12.13 9.17
CA VAL A 47 5.52 13.18 8.13
C VAL A 47 5.98 14.52 8.74
N GLY A 48 6.81 15.26 8.00
CA GLY A 48 7.37 16.54 8.43
C GLY A 48 8.65 16.43 9.27
N ALA A 49 9.06 15.23 9.68
CA ALA A 49 10.35 14.99 10.32
C ALA A 49 11.45 14.63 9.30
N SER A 50 12.72 14.88 9.66
CA SER A 50 13.88 14.60 8.82
C SER A 50 14.95 13.79 9.56
N GLY A 51 15.96 13.30 8.83
CA GLY A 51 17.09 12.54 9.38
C GLY A 51 16.86 11.03 9.46
N ALA A 52 17.94 10.28 9.70
CA ALA A 52 17.94 8.82 9.68
C ALA A 52 17.02 8.19 10.74
N ALA A 53 16.83 8.86 11.88
CA ALA A 53 15.93 8.40 12.94
C ALA A 53 14.45 8.36 12.51
N ASN A 54 14.08 9.06 11.43
CA ASN A 54 12.73 9.03 10.88
C ASN A 54 12.46 7.82 9.99
N ALA A 55 13.46 7.00 9.65
CA ALA A 55 13.23 5.78 8.87
C ALA A 55 12.57 4.68 9.72
N ILE A 56 11.60 3.97 9.13
CA ILE A 56 11.00 2.78 9.71
C ILE A 56 12.08 1.71 9.95
N GLN A 57 12.06 1.11 11.14
CA GLN A 57 12.97 0.04 11.53
C GLN A 57 12.25 -1.32 11.56
N PRO A 58 12.93 -2.47 11.38
CA PRO A 58 12.28 -3.79 11.37
C PRO A 58 11.47 -4.14 12.62
N GLN A 59 11.84 -3.57 13.77
CA GLN A 59 11.19 -3.79 15.06
C GLN A 59 10.00 -2.85 15.33
N ASP A 60 9.76 -1.87 14.45
CA ASP A 60 8.66 -0.92 14.59
C ASP A 60 7.31 -1.63 14.48
N LYS A 61 6.33 -1.15 15.25
CA LYS A 61 4.99 -1.74 15.32
C LYS A 61 4.00 -0.91 14.51
N PHE A 62 3.10 -1.59 13.80
CA PHE A 62 1.98 -1.00 13.10
C PHE A 62 0.69 -1.37 13.83
N ASN A 63 -0.24 -0.41 13.92
CA ASN A 63 -1.54 -0.65 14.53
C ASN A 63 -2.40 -1.51 13.60
N LEU A 64 -3.07 -2.51 14.16
CA LEU A 64 -3.79 -3.53 13.41
C LEU A 64 -5.28 -3.20 13.24
N GLY A 65 -5.79 -2.17 13.91
CA GLY A 65 -7.22 -1.89 13.96
C GLY A 65 -8.03 -3.14 14.32
N SER A 66 -9.08 -3.40 13.56
CA SER A 66 -10.02 -4.49 13.84
C SER A 66 -9.48 -5.91 13.68
N ILE A 67 -8.29 -6.12 13.10
CA ILE A 67 -7.59 -7.43 13.19
C ILE A 67 -7.38 -7.85 14.66
N SER A 68 -7.41 -6.91 15.61
CA SER A 68 -7.42 -7.21 17.05
C SER A 68 -8.54 -8.20 17.45
N LYS A 69 -9.68 -8.23 16.76
CA LYS A 69 -10.78 -9.16 17.02
C LYS A 69 -10.39 -10.61 16.77
N VAL A 70 -9.60 -10.85 15.74
CA VAL A 70 -9.05 -12.16 15.42
C VAL A 70 -8.10 -12.65 16.52
N ILE A 71 -7.28 -11.75 17.08
CA ILE A 71 -6.43 -12.07 18.24
C ILE A 71 -7.30 -12.42 19.45
N THR A 72 -8.40 -11.67 19.69
CA THR A 72 -9.37 -11.98 20.74
C THR A 72 -10.03 -13.35 20.54
N GLY A 73 -10.50 -13.66 19.34
CA GLY A 73 -11.10 -14.96 19.01
C GLY A 73 -10.11 -16.12 19.19
N THR A 74 -8.85 -15.92 18.80
CA THR A 74 -7.75 -16.87 19.03
C THR A 74 -7.47 -17.07 20.51
N LEU A 75 -7.50 -15.99 21.30
CA LEU A 75 -7.34 -16.07 22.75
C LEU A 75 -8.49 -16.89 23.36
N MET A 76 -9.74 -16.59 23.01
CA MET A 76 -10.90 -17.32 23.53
C MET A 76 -10.81 -18.81 23.18
N ALA A 77 -10.46 -19.15 21.94
CA ALA A 77 -10.23 -20.53 21.52
C ALA A 77 -9.18 -21.23 22.38
N LYS A 78 -8.05 -20.55 22.65
CA LYS A 78 -6.98 -21.10 23.50
C LYS A 78 -7.41 -21.27 24.95
N LEU A 79 -8.12 -20.30 25.54
CA LEU A 79 -8.61 -20.41 26.92
C LEU A 79 -9.62 -21.55 27.06
N ILE A 80 -10.50 -21.74 26.07
CA ILE A 80 -11.46 -22.86 26.04
C ILE A 80 -10.72 -24.19 25.93
N GLN A 81 -9.75 -24.30 25.02
CA GLN A 81 -8.94 -25.51 24.84
C GLN A 81 -8.23 -25.95 26.13
N GLU A 82 -7.64 -25.00 26.85
CA GLU A 82 -6.92 -25.24 28.11
C GLU A 82 -7.83 -25.27 29.35
N ASP A 83 -9.15 -25.15 29.15
CA ASP A 83 -10.18 -25.08 30.20
C ASP A 83 -9.93 -23.95 31.24
N VAL A 84 -9.27 -22.87 30.83
CA VAL A 84 -8.94 -21.71 31.65
C VAL A 84 -10.19 -20.85 31.84
N GLY A 85 -10.52 -20.54 33.11
CA GLY A 85 -11.72 -19.77 33.44
C GLY A 85 -13.04 -20.49 33.15
N LYS A 86 -13.00 -21.79 32.80
CA LYS A 86 -14.17 -22.62 32.46
C LYS A 86 -15.08 -22.01 31.39
N LEU A 87 -14.49 -21.26 30.45
CA LEU A 87 -15.20 -20.68 29.32
C LEU A 87 -15.54 -21.75 28.27
N ARG A 88 -16.63 -21.55 27.55
CA ARG A 88 -17.08 -22.32 26.38
C ARG A 88 -17.59 -21.33 25.33
N TRP A 89 -17.66 -21.73 24.07
CA TRP A 89 -18.26 -20.92 23.00
C TRP A 89 -19.72 -20.54 23.30
N THR A 90 -20.44 -21.44 23.97
CA THR A 90 -21.82 -21.28 24.42
C THR A 90 -21.96 -20.62 25.80
N THR A 91 -20.86 -20.18 26.44
CA THR A 91 -20.96 -19.46 27.72
C THR A 91 -21.77 -18.19 27.52
N LYS A 92 -22.85 -18.06 28.29
CA LYS A 92 -23.77 -16.93 28.21
C LYS A 92 -23.24 -15.76 29.03
N LEU A 93 -23.55 -14.54 28.57
CA LEU A 93 -23.16 -13.33 29.26
C LEU A 93 -23.75 -13.26 30.69
N GLY A 94 -25.02 -13.64 30.84
CA GLY A 94 -25.73 -13.66 32.11
C GLY A 94 -25.11 -14.58 33.17
N ASP A 95 -24.44 -15.65 32.74
CA ASP A 95 -23.78 -16.60 33.65
C ASP A 95 -22.44 -16.07 34.19
N VAL A 96 -21.81 -15.15 33.46
CA VAL A 96 -20.53 -14.55 33.85
C VAL A 96 -20.72 -13.32 34.73
N PHE A 97 -21.77 -12.55 34.46
CA PHE A 97 -22.04 -11.28 35.14
C PHE A 97 -23.46 -11.23 35.76
N PRO A 98 -23.94 -12.24 36.49
CA PRO A 98 -25.32 -12.29 36.97
C PRO A 98 -25.73 -11.03 37.75
N GLU A 99 -24.77 -10.36 38.40
CA GLU A 99 -24.97 -9.10 39.12
C GLU A 99 -25.43 -7.92 38.25
N LEU A 100 -25.35 -8.00 36.91
CA LEU A 100 -25.77 -6.93 36.02
C LEU A 100 -27.25 -7.00 35.65
N TRP A 101 -27.90 -8.15 35.84
CA TRP A 101 -29.33 -8.35 35.55
C TRP A 101 -30.26 -7.97 36.71
N VAL A 102 -29.69 -7.49 37.82
CA VAL A 102 -30.49 -6.92 38.92
C VAL A 102 -30.98 -5.51 38.61
N PHE A 103 -30.37 -4.84 37.64
CA PHE A 103 -30.74 -3.49 37.24
C PHE A 103 -31.92 -3.54 36.24
N PRO A 104 -33.04 -2.85 36.51
CA PRO A 104 -34.20 -2.85 35.61
C PRO A 104 -33.93 -2.30 34.20
N THR A 105 -32.82 -1.56 34.04
CA THR A 105 -32.39 -1.00 32.76
C THR A 105 -31.69 -2.03 31.87
N ALA A 106 -31.23 -3.16 32.41
CA ALA A 106 -30.61 -4.22 31.63
C ALA A 106 -31.66 -4.91 30.74
N ARG A 107 -31.33 -5.09 29.46
CA ARG A 107 -32.25 -5.73 28.51
C ARG A 107 -32.09 -7.26 28.55
N ASP A 108 -33.17 -7.95 28.90
CA ASP A 108 -33.19 -9.42 29.06
C ASP A 108 -32.75 -10.18 27.80
N GLY A 109 -32.96 -9.61 26.61
CA GLY A 109 -32.51 -10.19 25.35
C GLY A 109 -31.00 -10.46 25.29
N TYR A 110 -30.18 -9.70 26.02
CA TYR A 110 -28.73 -9.92 26.06
C TYR A 110 -28.29 -10.98 27.06
N LYS A 111 -29.16 -11.42 27.98
CA LYS A 111 -28.81 -12.36 29.06
C LYS A 111 -28.28 -13.68 28.52
N ASN A 112 -28.90 -14.18 27.46
CA ASN A 112 -28.61 -15.46 26.85
C ASN A 112 -27.63 -15.38 25.66
N VAL A 113 -27.12 -14.18 25.33
CA VAL A 113 -26.12 -14.03 24.28
C VAL A 113 -24.86 -14.79 24.67
N THR A 114 -24.35 -15.60 23.74
CA THR A 114 -23.19 -16.46 23.92
C THR A 114 -21.90 -15.78 23.45
N LEU A 115 -20.77 -16.31 23.91
CA LEU A 115 -19.43 -15.85 23.52
C LEU A 115 -19.22 -15.88 21.99
N GLU A 116 -19.64 -16.96 21.33
CA GLU A 116 -19.52 -17.08 19.87
C GLU A 116 -20.39 -16.09 19.09
N GLN A 117 -21.60 -15.78 19.58
CA GLN A 117 -22.45 -14.75 18.97
C GLN A 117 -21.85 -13.34 19.08
N MET A 118 -21.11 -13.06 20.17
CA MET A 118 -20.39 -11.79 20.31
C MET A 118 -19.24 -11.67 19.31
N LEU A 119 -18.52 -12.76 19.06
CA LEU A 119 -17.37 -12.79 18.15
C LEU A 119 -17.78 -12.88 16.68
N ALA A 120 -18.95 -13.48 16.39
CA ALA A 120 -19.54 -13.57 15.05
C ALA A 120 -20.49 -12.42 14.71
N HIS A 121 -20.54 -11.35 15.52
CA HIS A 121 -21.35 -10.16 15.27
C HIS A 121 -22.86 -10.42 15.13
N THR A 122 -23.38 -11.42 15.83
CA THR A 122 -24.82 -11.76 15.84
C THR A 122 -25.49 -11.49 17.18
N ALA A 123 -24.76 -10.88 18.11
CA ALA A 123 -25.24 -10.55 19.46
C ALA A 123 -26.17 -9.32 19.53
N GLY A 124 -26.19 -8.46 18.50
CA GLY A 124 -26.98 -7.20 18.50
C GLY A 124 -26.43 -6.11 19.42
N PHE A 125 -25.18 -6.20 19.88
CA PHE A 125 -24.55 -5.15 20.69
C PHE A 125 -24.12 -3.96 19.84
N PRO A 126 -24.13 -2.72 20.38
CA PRO A 126 -23.54 -1.58 19.70
C PRO A 126 -22.00 -1.69 19.63
N TYR A 127 -21.39 -1.00 18.66
CA TYR A 127 -19.93 -0.83 18.61
C TYR A 127 -19.40 0.21 19.61
N THR A 128 -20.17 1.28 19.84
CA THR A 128 -19.91 2.30 20.86
C THR A 128 -21.24 2.56 21.55
N PRO A 129 -21.43 2.05 22.79
CA PRO A 129 -22.65 2.32 23.55
C PRO A 129 -22.85 3.83 23.74
N VAL A 130 -24.09 4.31 23.70
CA VAL A 130 -24.47 5.73 23.86
C VAL A 130 -23.99 6.27 25.21
N HIS A 131 -24.06 5.41 26.23
CA HIS A 131 -23.69 5.73 27.60
C HIS A 131 -22.20 5.49 27.89
N ASP A 132 -21.41 5.08 26.89
CA ASP A 132 -19.95 4.94 27.00
C ASP A 132 -19.26 6.19 26.46
N ASP A 133 -18.61 6.96 27.36
CA ASP A 133 -17.69 8.00 26.91
C ASP A 133 -16.42 7.34 26.37
N ALA A 134 -16.43 7.13 25.05
CA ALA A 134 -15.34 6.52 24.29
C ALA A 134 -13.99 7.25 24.46
N ASN A 135 -13.99 8.50 24.93
CA ASN A 135 -12.82 9.34 25.15
C ASN A 135 -12.52 9.61 26.63
N ASP A 136 -13.26 9.03 27.57
CA ASP A 136 -13.07 9.25 29.01
C ASP A 136 -11.61 8.96 29.39
N TRP A 137 -10.96 7.99 28.75
CA TRP A 137 -9.53 7.67 28.93
C TRP A 137 -8.56 8.86 28.69
N MET A 138 -8.95 9.87 27.91
CA MET A 138 -8.18 11.11 27.69
C MET A 138 -8.19 12.05 28.90
N ASN A 139 -9.14 11.89 29.81
CA ASN A 139 -9.27 12.72 31.01
C ASN A 139 -8.37 12.26 32.17
N TYR A 140 -7.61 11.17 32.00
CA TYR A 140 -6.74 10.62 33.04
C TYR A 140 -5.27 10.84 32.76
N THR A 141 -4.53 11.14 33.82
CA THR A 141 -3.07 11.19 33.77
C THR A 141 -2.48 9.79 33.59
N PRO A 142 -1.28 9.65 33.02
CA PRO A 142 -0.60 8.36 32.90
C PRO A 142 -0.45 7.61 34.24
N LEU A 143 -0.32 8.33 35.36
CA LEU A 143 -0.19 7.75 36.70
C LEU A 143 -1.50 7.10 37.21
N GLN A 144 -2.65 7.50 36.68
CA GLN A 144 -3.96 6.94 37.03
C GLN A 144 -4.30 5.68 36.21
N MET A 145 -3.44 5.30 35.26
CA MET A 145 -3.68 4.20 34.34
C MET A 145 -3.06 2.89 34.87
N THR A 146 -3.88 2.07 35.51
CA THR A 146 -3.49 0.81 36.16
C THR A 146 -4.21 -0.41 35.58
N LYS A 147 -3.72 -1.63 35.87
CA LYS A 147 -4.39 -2.88 35.47
C LYS A 147 -5.83 -2.97 36.00
N SER A 148 -6.06 -2.56 37.26
CA SER A 148 -7.42 -2.54 37.84
C SER A 148 -8.35 -1.59 37.09
N ARG A 149 -7.82 -0.49 36.56
CA ARG A 149 -8.59 0.46 35.75
C ARG A 149 -9.04 -0.13 34.42
N LEU A 150 -8.18 -0.90 33.74
CA LEU A 150 -8.55 -1.62 32.51
C LEU A 150 -9.72 -2.59 32.75
N LEU A 151 -9.61 -3.39 33.82
CA LEU A 151 -10.67 -4.31 34.23
C LEU A 151 -11.99 -3.56 34.49
N GLN A 152 -11.93 -2.44 35.22
CA GLN A 152 -13.09 -1.61 35.50
C GLN A 152 -13.69 -1.01 34.23
N ARG A 153 -12.87 -0.54 33.28
CA ARG A 153 -13.36 0.05 32.03
C ARG A 153 -14.03 -0.94 31.12
N ARG A 154 -13.46 -2.13 30.95
CA ARG A 154 -14.12 -3.20 30.19
C ARG A 154 -15.40 -3.66 30.89
N ARG A 155 -15.44 -3.71 32.21
CA ARG A 155 -16.69 -3.99 32.96
C ARG A 155 -17.75 -2.91 32.76
N LEU A 156 -17.37 -1.64 32.76
CA LEU A 156 -18.30 -0.52 32.50
C LEU A 156 -18.82 -0.57 31.06
N TYR A 157 -17.97 -0.90 30.08
CA TYR A 157 -18.40 -1.12 28.70
C TYR A 157 -19.49 -2.21 28.61
N VAL A 158 -19.34 -3.32 29.36
CA VAL A 158 -20.38 -4.36 29.44
C VAL A 158 -21.69 -3.80 29.99
N GLN A 159 -21.63 -3.07 31.11
CA GLN A 159 -22.80 -2.45 31.73
C GLN A 159 -23.53 -1.49 30.78
N ASN A 160 -22.80 -0.65 30.07
CA ASN A 160 -23.36 0.30 29.12
C ASN A 160 -23.91 -0.38 27.86
N SER A 161 -23.32 -1.49 27.43
CA SER A 161 -23.78 -2.23 26.25
C SER A 161 -25.12 -2.92 26.46
N ILE A 162 -25.40 -3.41 27.68
CA ILE A 162 -26.63 -4.19 27.94
C ILE A 162 -27.87 -3.32 28.19
N ILE A 163 -27.72 -2.02 28.37
CA ILE A 163 -28.83 -1.07 28.54
C ILE A 163 -29.30 -0.49 27.20
N ASP A 164 -28.42 -0.43 26.21
CA ASP A 164 -28.70 0.14 24.90
C ASP A 164 -29.55 -0.81 24.05
N ALA A 165 -30.52 -0.25 23.32
CA ALA A 165 -31.26 -1.01 22.33
C ALA A 165 -30.31 -1.45 21.19
N PRO A 166 -30.47 -2.66 20.63
CA PRO A 166 -29.79 -3.00 19.39
C PRO A 166 -30.12 -1.98 18.30
N ALA A 167 -29.15 -1.64 17.46
CA ALA A 167 -29.34 -0.58 16.46
C ALA A 167 -30.26 -1.03 15.32
N TYR A 168 -30.19 -2.31 14.94
CA TYR A 168 -30.90 -2.83 13.77
C TYR A 168 -31.67 -4.11 14.05
N TRP A 169 -31.03 -5.09 14.72
CA TRP A 169 -31.58 -6.43 14.89
C TRP A 169 -31.65 -6.80 16.37
N PRO A 170 -32.76 -7.39 16.84
CA PRO A 170 -32.78 -8.06 18.13
C PRO A 170 -31.57 -9.00 18.30
N PRO A 171 -31.11 -9.25 19.54
CA PRO A 171 -30.02 -10.17 19.79
C PRO A 171 -30.30 -11.51 19.11
N THR A 172 -29.30 -12.07 18.43
CA THR A 172 -29.32 -13.37 17.73
C THR A 172 -30.12 -13.41 16.42
N SER A 173 -30.77 -12.32 15.99
CA SER A 173 -31.65 -12.32 14.82
C SER A 173 -31.09 -11.64 13.56
N GLY A 174 -29.82 -11.25 13.55
CA GLY A 174 -29.19 -10.59 12.40
C GLY A 174 -27.72 -10.25 12.64
N PHE A 175 -27.08 -9.62 11.66
CA PHE A 175 -25.69 -9.17 11.74
C PHE A 175 -25.59 -7.70 12.13
N GLU A 176 -24.77 -7.42 13.14
CA GLU A 176 -24.39 -6.08 13.56
C GLU A 176 -22.91 -6.07 13.99
N TYR A 177 -22.07 -5.40 13.18
CA TYR A 177 -20.66 -5.23 13.50
C TYR A 177 -20.50 -4.39 14.78
N SER A 178 -19.87 -4.97 15.79
CA SER A 178 -20.08 -4.57 17.18
C SER A 178 -18.84 -4.69 18.06
N GLY A 179 -18.92 -4.14 19.28
CA GLY A 179 -17.86 -4.23 20.28
C GLY A 179 -17.90 -5.51 21.12
N GLY A 180 -18.58 -6.57 20.64
CA GLY A 180 -18.73 -7.84 21.36
C GLY A 180 -17.41 -8.47 21.82
N GLY A 181 -16.30 -8.25 21.09
CA GLY A 181 -14.96 -8.67 21.51
C GLY A 181 -14.48 -8.03 22.83
N ILE A 182 -14.92 -6.80 23.15
CA ILE A 182 -14.62 -6.15 24.45
C ILE A 182 -15.34 -6.89 25.57
N ILE A 183 -16.60 -7.29 25.34
CA ILE A 183 -17.42 -8.04 26.30
C ILE A 183 -16.82 -9.44 26.51
N ALA A 184 -16.46 -10.13 25.42
CA ALA A 184 -15.77 -11.42 25.45
C ALA A 184 -14.46 -11.37 26.26
N ALA A 185 -13.64 -10.33 26.05
CA ALA A 185 -12.45 -10.10 26.84
C ALA A 185 -12.79 -9.88 28.33
N SER A 186 -13.78 -9.03 28.63
CA SER A 186 -14.25 -8.79 30.01
C SER A 186 -14.72 -10.07 30.70
N MET A 187 -15.37 -10.99 29.98
CA MET A 187 -15.76 -12.31 30.51
C MET A 187 -14.53 -13.13 30.92
N ALA A 188 -13.50 -13.18 30.08
CA ALA A 188 -12.24 -13.86 30.41
C ALA A 188 -11.52 -13.21 31.59
N GLU A 189 -11.51 -11.87 31.65
CA GLU A 189 -10.95 -11.13 32.77
C GLU A 189 -11.65 -11.45 34.08
N LYS A 190 -12.99 -11.46 34.09
CA LYS A 190 -13.81 -11.83 35.25
C LYS A 190 -13.54 -13.26 35.73
N LYS A 191 -13.42 -14.21 34.80
CA LYS A 191 -13.21 -15.63 35.12
C LYS A 191 -11.79 -15.99 35.53
N THR A 192 -10.80 -15.15 35.20
CA THR A 192 -9.38 -15.45 35.46
C THR A 192 -8.70 -14.50 36.43
N GLY A 193 -9.26 -13.30 36.65
CA GLY A 193 -8.64 -12.22 37.41
C GLY A 193 -7.43 -11.55 36.72
N LYS A 194 -7.09 -11.94 35.48
CA LYS A 194 -6.00 -11.36 34.69
C LYS A 194 -6.54 -10.38 33.67
N THR A 195 -5.76 -9.38 33.27
CA THR A 195 -6.17 -8.50 32.17
C THR A 195 -6.08 -9.21 30.83
N TYR A 196 -6.89 -8.79 29.87
CA TYR A 196 -6.83 -9.29 28.48
C TYR A 196 -5.41 -9.21 27.90
N GLU A 197 -4.69 -8.11 28.13
CA GLU A 197 -3.34 -7.91 27.60
C GLU A 197 -2.35 -8.93 28.18
N ASP A 198 -2.46 -9.23 29.48
CA ASP A 198 -1.66 -10.27 30.13
C ASP A 198 -2.01 -11.66 29.57
N LEU A 199 -3.30 -11.93 29.33
CA LEU A 199 -3.78 -13.19 28.75
C LEU A 199 -3.26 -13.37 27.31
N VAL A 200 -3.39 -12.36 26.42
CA VAL A 200 -2.83 -12.41 25.06
C VAL A 200 -1.32 -12.61 25.11
N LYS A 201 -0.62 -11.86 25.98
CA LYS A 201 0.83 -12.00 26.10
C LYS A 201 1.23 -13.41 26.53
N GLN A 202 0.54 -13.97 27.52
CA GLN A 202 0.83 -15.30 28.08
C GLN A 202 0.51 -16.43 27.08
N TYR A 203 -0.66 -16.38 26.44
CA TYR A 203 -1.20 -17.50 25.68
C TYR A 203 -0.97 -17.41 24.17
N ILE A 204 -0.62 -16.24 23.63
CA ILE A 204 -0.39 -16.03 22.19
C ILE A 204 1.01 -15.48 21.94
N TYR A 205 1.33 -14.28 22.44
CA TYR A 205 2.55 -13.61 22.01
C TYR A 205 3.82 -14.32 22.49
N THR A 206 3.87 -14.76 23.75
CA THR A 206 5.05 -15.45 24.29
C THR A 206 5.28 -16.80 23.61
N PRO A 207 4.27 -17.70 23.48
CA PRO A 207 4.46 -18.99 22.81
C PRO A 207 4.83 -18.88 21.33
N LEU A 208 4.30 -17.86 20.63
CA LEU A 208 4.62 -17.61 19.21
C LEU A 208 5.91 -16.81 19.02
N GLY A 209 6.56 -16.33 20.08
CA GLY A 209 7.76 -15.50 20.01
C GLY A 209 7.51 -14.12 19.39
N MET A 210 6.31 -13.55 19.59
CA MET A 210 5.91 -12.24 19.08
C MET A 210 6.36 -11.11 20.02
N THR A 211 7.67 -10.84 20.07
CA THR A 211 8.28 -9.89 21.00
C THR A 211 8.10 -8.42 20.61
N GLN A 212 7.80 -8.16 19.33
CA GLN A 212 7.52 -6.84 18.77
C GLN A 212 6.01 -6.68 18.56
N SER A 213 5.23 -7.04 19.58
CA SER A 213 3.77 -6.98 19.59
C SER A 213 3.25 -6.39 20.89
N GLY A 214 2.09 -5.76 20.86
CA GLY A 214 1.51 -5.10 22.02
C GLY A 214 0.17 -4.45 21.71
N PHE A 215 -0.14 -3.38 22.44
CA PHE A 215 -1.40 -2.65 22.33
C PHE A 215 -1.16 -1.13 22.38
N GLY A 216 -2.04 -0.39 21.73
CA GLY A 216 -2.12 1.07 21.71
C GLY A 216 -1.02 1.74 20.89
N VAL A 217 -0.36 2.73 21.48
CA VAL A 217 0.59 3.63 20.82
C VAL A 217 1.77 2.88 20.20
N THR A 218 2.09 3.24 18.98
CA THR A 218 3.22 2.71 18.21
C THR A 218 4.48 3.56 18.33
N SER A 219 4.35 4.78 18.87
CA SER A 219 5.46 5.64 19.30
C SER A 219 5.14 6.32 20.62
N SER A 220 6.05 6.23 21.59
CA SER A 220 5.94 6.91 22.90
C SER A 220 6.80 8.17 23.00
N GLY A 221 7.58 8.49 21.96
CA GLY A 221 8.41 9.67 21.83
C GLY A 221 8.44 10.22 20.40
N ALA A 222 9.26 11.25 20.15
CA ALA A 222 9.26 11.98 18.88
C ALA A 222 9.49 11.09 17.64
N LEU A 223 10.41 10.13 17.71
CA LEU A 223 10.75 9.20 16.61
C LEU A 223 11.15 7.82 17.15
N THR A 224 10.50 7.34 18.22
CA THR A 224 10.80 6.01 18.80
C THR A 224 10.09 4.86 18.10
N GLY A 225 9.12 5.18 17.24
CA GLY A 225 8.37 4.25 16.40
C GLY A 225 7.45 5.01 15.45
N PRO A 226 6.59 4.31 14.69
CA PRO A 226 5.71 4.95 13.71
C PRO A 226 4.65 5.80 14.42
N TRP A 227 4.46 7.03 13.95
CA TRP A 227 3.30 7.84 14.28
C TRP A 227 2.12 7.42 13.42
N LEU A 228 0.91 7.58 13.94
CA LEU A 228 -0.31 7.44 13.15
C LEU A 228 -0.56 8.77 12.42
N HIS A 229 -1.18 8.69 11.25
CA HIS A 229 -1.39 9.86 10.39
C HIS A 229 -2.86 10.00 10.00
N ARG A 230 -3.27 11.25 9.81
CA ARG A 230 -4.59 11.63 9.29
C ARG A 230 -4.44 12.15 7.88
N TRP A 231 -5.46 11.88 7.08
CA TRP A 231 -5.72 12.60 5.86
C TRP A 231 -6.66 13.76 6.19
N ASP A 232 -6.19 14.99 6.02
CA ASP A 232 -7.04 16.16 6.12
C ASP A 232 -7.73 16.35 4.76
N GLY A 233 -9.03 16.10 4.71
CA GLY A 233 -9.80 16.18 3.47
C GLY A 233 -9.94 17.60 2.92
N GLU A 234 -9.86 18.62 3.78
CA GLU A 234 -10.01 20.02 3.41
C GLU A 234 -8.68 20.58 2.91
N GLU A 235 -7.61 20.40 3.69
CA GLU A 235 -6.26 20.83 3.31
C GLU A 235 -5.63 19.92 2.25
N ARG A 236 -6.15 18.71 2.07
CA ARG A 236 -5.62 17.65 1.20
C ARG A 236 -4.16 17.32 1.53
N THR A 237 -3.84 17.29 2.80
CA THR A 237 -2.50 16.99 3.32
C THR A 237 -2.52 15.76 4.23
N ILE A 238 -1.36 15.12 4.36
CA ILE A 238 -1.14 14.09 5.39
C ILE A 238 -0.42 14.75 6.56
N SER A 239 -0.98 14.64 7.76
CA SER A 239 -0.40 15.17 8.99
C SER A 239 -0.29 14.09 10.04
N ALA A 240 0.70 14.22 10.93
CA ALA A 240 0.86 13.31 12.05
C ALA A 240 -0.21 13.57 13.11
N ASP A 241 -0.84 12.52 13.63
CA ASP A 241 -1.84 12.64 14.69
C ASP A 241 -1.15 12.84 16.05
N ASN A 242 -1.21 14.08 16.54
CA ASN A 242 -0.60 14.49 17.80
C ASN A 242 -1.25 13.87 19.05
N ASN A 243 -2.40 13.20 18.97
CA ASN A 243 -2.94 12.51 20.15
C ASN A 243 -2.39 11.09 20.26
N THR A 244 -2.08 10.43 19.14
CA THR A 244 -1.81 8.99 19.08
C THR A 244 -0.45 8.54 19.63
N HIS A 245 0.36 9.47 20.16
CA HIS A 245 1.59 9.17 20.89
C HIS A 245 1.41 9.19 22.42
N LEU A 246 0.22 9.60 22.91
CA LEU A 246 -0.07 9.70 24.33
C LEU A 246 -0.29 8.31 24.92
N ALA A 247 0.48 7.96 25.95
CA ALA A 247 0.41 6.64 26.60
C ALA A 247 -0.99 6.26 27.12
N ALA A 248 -1.87 7.25 27.37
CA ALA A 248 -3.26 7.04 27.77
C ALA A 248 -4.06 6.19 26.75
N PHE A 249 -3.70 6.24 25.45
CA PHE A 249 -4.33 5.40 24.42
C PHE A 249 -4.18 3.89 24.66
N ASN A 250 -3.21 3.47 25.49
CA ASN A 250 -3.00 2.06 25.81
C ASN A 250 -4.02 1.50 26.80
N TRP A 251 -4.80 2.36 27.45
CA TRP A 251 -5.60 2.00 28.63
C TRP A 251 -7.12 2.17 28.41
N GLY A 252 -7.55 2.34 27.17
CA GLY A 252 -8.96 2.27 26.81
C GLY A 252 -9.49 0.81 26.79
N ALA A 253 -10.81 0.64 26.79
CA ALA A 253 -11.45 -0.67 26.72
C ALA A 253 -11.26 -1.39 25.35
N ARG A 254 -10.72 -0.70 24.35
CA ARG A 254 -10.79 -1.09 22.93
C ARG A 254 -9.69 -2.05 22.45
N ALA A 255 -8.71 -2.40 23.29
CA ALA A 255 -7.65 -3.35 22.91
C ALA A 255 -8.14 -4.66 22.25
N PRO A 256 -9.24 -5.30 22.70
CA PRO A 256 -9.75 -6.54 22.09
C PRO A 256 -10.34 -6.36 20.68
N VAL A 257 -10.61 -5.13 20.26
CA VAL A 257 -11.36 -4.86 19.02
C VAL A 257 -10.70 -3.89 18.06
N GLY A 258 -9.64 -3.18 18.47
CA GLY A 258 -9.10 -2.10 17.64
C GLY A 258 -7.68 -1.59 17.95
N SER A 259 -7.00 -2.07 19.00
CA SER A 259 -5.74 -1.44 19.44
C SER A 259 -4.53 -2.35 19.50
N ALA A 260 -4.59 -3.61 19.04
CA ALA A 260 -3.39 -4.43 18.92
C ALA A 260 -2.42 -3.81 17.90
N CYS A 261 -1.11 -3.96 18.15
CA CYS A 261 -0.07 -3.53 17.23
C CYS A 261 1.06 -4.57 17.17
N CYS A 262 1.68 -4.74 16.00
CA CYS A 262 2.84 -5.63 15.85
C CYS A 262 3.76 -5.23 14.69
N SER A 263 4.97 -5.78 14.66
CA SER A 263 5.86 -5.71 13.48
C SER A 263 5.38 -6.64 12.35
N ALA A 264 5.94 -6.46 11.15
CA ALA A 264 5.71 -7.37 10.02
C ALA A 264 6.09 -8.82 10.36
N ALA A 265 7.24 -9.03 11.00
CA ALA A 265 7.72 -10.36 11.34
C ALA A 265 6.77 -11.09 12.31
N ASP A 266 6.25 -10.37 13.30
CA ASP A 266 5.31 -10.94 14.27
C ASP A 266 3.93 -11.21 13.66
N MET A 267 3.46 -10.36 12.74
CA MET A 267 2.26 -10.66 11.95
C MET A 267 2.44 -11.97 11.16
N GLY A 268 3.61 -12.20 10.58
CA GLY A 268 3.94 -13.48 9.93
C GLY A 268 3.89 -14.68 10.88
N LYS A 269 4.36 -14.54 12.12
CA LYS A 269 4.28 -15.60 13.14
C LYS A 269 2.84 -15.91 13.53
N PHE A 270 2.02 -14.87 13.69
CA PHE A 270 0.59 -15.02 13.98
C PHE A 270 -0.17 -15.72 12.84
N MET A 271 0.02 -15.26 11.59
CA MET A 271 -0.57 -15.94 10.42
C MET A 271 -0.11 -17.39 10.29
N ARG A 272 1.16 -17.69 10.59
CA ARG A 272 1.68 -19.06 10.56
C ARG A 272 0.95 -19.98 11.53
N GLU A 273 0.57 -19.51 12.71
CA GLU A 273 -0.24 -20.29 13.66
C GLU A 273 -1.56 -20.74 13.06
N HIS A 274 -2.16 -19.91 12.21
CA HIS A 274 -3.40 -20.21 11.52
C HIS A 274 -3.25 -21.06 10.25
N LEU A 275 -2.02 -21.39 9.83
CA LEU A 275 -1.73 -22.11 8.59
C LEU A 275 -1.09 -23.48 8.80
N ARG A 276 -0.07 -23.56 9.66
CA ARG A 276 0.80 -24.74 9.75
C ARG A 276 0.07 -26.02 10.16
N ALA A 277 0.64 -27.14 9.75
CA ALA A 277 0.13 -28.47 10.09
C ALA A 277 0.20 -28.76 11.60
N ASP A 278 1.19 -28.17 12.29
CA ASP A 278 1.54 -28.35 13.70
C ASP A 278 1.43 -27.03 14.51
N PRO A 279 0.22 -26.48 14.76
CA PRO A 279 0.10 -25.23 15.49
C PRO A 279 0.65 -25.34 16.93
N GLN A 280 1.28 -24.27 17.44
CA GLN A 280 1.93 -24.29 18.77
C GLN A 280 0.97 -23.82 19.88
N VAL A 281 0.01 -22.96 19.54
CA VAL A 281 -0.94 -22.41 20.51
C VAL A 281 -2.21 -23.25 20.49
N LEU A 282 -2.80 -23.44 19.32
CA LEU A 282 -4.04 -24.19 19.14
C LEU A 282 -3.75 -25.63 18.73
N SER A 283 -4.65 -26.55 19.08
CA SER A 283 -4.73 -27.84 18.41
C SER A 283 -5.29 -27.66 17.00
N THR A 284 -4.96 -28.58 16.09
CA THR A 284 -5.49 -28.56 14.72
C THR A 284 -7.02 -28.56 14.69
N ALA A 285 -7.66 -29.32 15.59
CA ALA A 285 -9.12 -29.37 15.71
C ALA A 285 -9.71 -28.02 16.15
N VAL A 286 -9.17 -27.41 17.21
CA VAL A 286 -9.65 -26.10 17.71
C VAL A 286 -9.43 -24.99 16.68
N ARG A 287 -8.26 -24.98 16.02
CA ARG A 287 -7.96 -24.05 14.93
C ARG A 287 -8.95 -24.19 13.78
N SER A 288 -9.19 -25.41 13.31
CA SER A 288 -10.16 -25.65 12.22
C SER A 288 -11.55 -25.18 12.63
N ASP A 289 -12.02 -25.59 13.79
CA ASP A 289 -13.36 -25.28 14.28
C ASP A 289 -13.57 -23.76 14.47
N MET A 290 -12.58 -23.02 14.99
CA MET A 290 -12.70 -21.55 15.07
C MET A 290 -12.69 -20.85 13.69
N GLN A 291 -12.09 -21.47 12.67
CA GLN A 291 -11.97 -20.92 11.32
C GLN A 291 -13.14 -21.28 10.41
N THR A 292 -13.88 -22.35 10.71
CA THR A 292 -14.95 -22.85 9.83
C THR A 292 -16.33 -22.76 10.45
N HIS A 293 -16.47 -22.74 11.77
CA HIS A 293 -17.79 -22.81 12.40
C HIS A 293 -18.63 -21.56 12.12
N GLU A 294 -19.69 -21.75 11.33
CA GLU A 294 -20.71 -20.75 11.06
C GLU A 294 -21.67 -20.66 12.25
N VAL A 295 -21.67 -19.52 12.93
CA VAL A 295 -22.54 -19.28 14.10
C VAL A 295 -23.97 -18.94 13.66
N SER A 296 -24.11 -18.27 12.51
CA SER A 296 -25.40 -17.85 11.95
C SER A 296 -25.28 -17.54 10.47
N THR A 297 -26.30 -17.88 9.70
CA THR A 297 -26.43 -17.55 8.27
C THR A 297 -26.57 -16.06 7.98
N HIS A 298 -26.70 -15.23 9.02
CA HIS A 298 -26.75 -13.77 8.87
C HIS A 298 -25.36 -13.12 8.83
N SER A 299 -24.30 -13.86 9.17
CA SER A 299 -22.95 -13.31 9.35
C SER A 299 -21.92 -14.12 8.58
N ASP A 300 -21.08 -13.42 7.82
CA ASP A 300 -19.90 -14.01 7.18
C ASP A 300 -18.75 -14.23 8.18
N PHE A 301 -18.94 -13.89 9.47
CA PHE A 301 -17.95 -14.11 10.51
C PHE A 301 -18.12 -15.49 11.16
N VAL A 302 -17.05 -16.26 11.18
CA VAL A 302 -16.98 -17.51 11.94
C VAL A 302 -16.72 -17.22 13.42
N ARG A 303 -16.97 -18.21 14.28
CA ARG A 303 -16.87 -18.02 15.75
C ARG A 303 -15.51 -17.52 16.26
N GLY A 304 -14.44 -17.71 15.48
CA GLY A 304 -13.09 -17.19 15.75
C GLY A 304 -12.89 -15.71 15.44
N ALA A 305 -13.95 -14.96 15.13
CA ALA A 305 -13.94 -13.55 14.73
C ALA A 305 -13.20 -13.26 13.41
N TRP A 306 -13.06 -14.26 12.55
CA TRP A 306 -12.60 -14.08 11.17
C TRP A 306 -13.80 -13.84 10.26
N ALA A 307 -13.70 -12.91 9.32
CA ALA A 307 -14.57 -12.93 8.15
C ALA A 307 -14.18 -14.11 7.26
N SER A 308 -15.15 -14.76 6.63
CA SER A 308 -14.95 -15.92 5.77
C SER A 308 -15.65 -15.70 4.43
N SER A 309 -14.99 -16.06 3.33
CA SER A 309 -15.61 -16.04 2.01
C SER A 309 -16.71 -17.11 1.83
N ASN A 310 -16.74 -18.12 2.71
CA ASN A 310 -17.71 -19.20 2.73
C ASN A 310 -17.70 -19.87 4.11
N PRO A 311 -18.44 -19.31 5.10
CA PRO A 311 -18.58 -19.93 6.42
C PRO A 311 -18.96 -21.42 6.32
N GLY A 312 -18.45 -22.26 7.21
CA GLY A 312 -18.62 -23.71 7.15
C GLY A 312 -17.57 -24.46 6.33
N SER A 313 -16.86 -23.79 5.41
CA SER A 313 -15.89 -24.44 4.52
C SER A 313 -14.44 -24.33 5.00
N ALA A 314 -13.74 -25.46 5.11
CA ALA A 314 -12.29 -25.50 5.37
C ALA A 314 -11.44 -24.96 4.20
N SER A 315 -12.04 -24.81 3.02
CA SER A 315 -11.38 -24.26 1.84
C SER A 315 -11.52 -22.74 1.70
N ALA A 316 -12.34 -22.11 2.55
CA ALA A 316 -12.61 -20.68 2.50
C ALA A 316 -11.35 -19.84 2.75
N GLU A 317 -11.30 -18.67 2.11
CA GLU A 317 -10.39 -17.61 2.54
C GLU A 317 -10.97 -16.98 3.81
N ILE A 318 -10.16 -16.94 4.86
CA ILE A 318 -10.48 -16.19 6.07
C ILE A 318 -9.63 -14.94 6.13
N TRP A 319 -10.24 -13.82 6.49
CA TRP A 319 -9.58 -12.53 6.45
C TRP A 319 -10.15 -11.56 7.48
N HIS A 320 -9.44 -10.46 7.71
CA HIS A 320 -9.96 -9.33 8.45
C HIS A 320 -9.19 -8.05 8.04
N ASN A 321 -9.92 -6.97 7.77
CA ASN A 321 -9.36 -5.64 7.62
C ASN A 321 -9.36 -4.89 8.96
N GLY A 322 -8.48 -3.93 9.15
CA GLY A 322 -8.46 -3.11 10.34
C GLY A 322 -8.31 -1.65 9.99
N ASP A 323 -9.26 -0.84 10.43
CA ASP A 323 -9.19 0.62 10.35
C ASP A 323 -9.59 1.22 11.70
N ASN A 324 -8.83 2.20 12.17
CA ASN A 324 -9.11 2.96 13.38
C ASN A 324 -9.18 4.48 13.12
N GLY A 325 -9.31 4.88 11.86
CA GLY A 325 -9.36 6.25 11.38
C GLY A 325 -7.99 6.88 11.11
N VAL A 326 -6.89 6.24 11.54
CA VAL A 326 -5.52 6.79 11.47
C VAL A 326 -4.44 5.76 11.12
N ALA A 327 -4.84 4.50 10.96
CA ALA A 327 -4.03 3.38 10.51
C ALA A 327 -4.93 2.40 9.76
N TYR A 328 -4.33 1.61 8.87
CA TYR A 328 -5.04 0.59 8.12
C TYR A 328 -4.22 -0.68 7.98
N ALA A 329 -4.87 -1.82 8.08
CA ALA A 329 -4.27 -3.13 7.89
C ALA A 329 -5.23 -4.09 7.18
N HIS A 330 -4.69 -5.05 6.46
CA HIS A 330 -5.43 -6.17 5.92
C HIS A 330 -4.63 -7.45 6.14
N MET A 331 -5.28 -8.49 6.64
CA MET A 331 -4.71 -9.82 6.82
C MET A 331 -5.66 -10.86 6.22
N SER A 332 -5.10 -11.79 5.47
CA SER A 332 -5.83 -12.91 4.89
C SER A 332 -5.01 -14.20 4.97
N VAL A 333 -5.72 -15.31 5.14
CA VAL A 333 -5.19 -16.66 5.23
C VAL A 333 -6.04 -17.57 4.34
N ARG A 334 -5.37 -18.39 3.53
CA ARG A 334 -6.00 -19.38 2.65
C ARG A 334 -5.45 -20.78 3.03
N PRO A 335 -6.08 -21.47 3.99
CA PRO A 335 -5.59 -22.74 4.50
C PRO A 335 -5.39 -23.80 3.41
N SER A 336 -6.34 -23.92 2.48
CA SER A 336 -6.29 -24.86 1.35
C SER A 336 -5.10 -24.65 0.40
N GLN A 337 -4.57 -23.43 0.34
CA GLN A 337 -3.42 -23.05 -0.49
C GLN A 337 -2.11 -22.98 0.32
N GLY A 338 -2.17 -23.14 1.65
CA GLY A 338 -1.00 -23.03 2.52
C GLY A 338 -0.34 -21.65 2.50
N ILE A 339 -1.09 -20.58 2.23
CA ILE A 339 -0.60 -19.21 2.08
C ILE A 339 -1.37 -18.24 2.98
N GLY A 340 -0.67 -17.24 3.50
CA GLY A 340 -1.27 -16.09 4.17
C GLY A 340 -0.48 -14.83 3.89
N PHE A 341 -1.15 -13.69 3.83
CA PHE A 341 -0.54 -12.42 3.51
C PHE A 341 -1.18 -11.30 4.35
N ALA A 342 -0.34 -10.38 4.82
CA ALA A 342 -0.77 -9.20 5.55
C ALA A 342 0.01 -7.97 5.13
N ALA A 343 -0.66 -6.82 5.09
CA ALA A 343 -0.03 -5.52 4.89
C ALA A 343 -0.66 -4.48 5.83
N MET A 344 0.16 -3.57 6.34
CA MET A 344 -0.19 -2.61 7.38
C MET A 344 0.40 -1.24 7.06
N SER A 345 -0.34 -0.18 7.38
CA SER A 345 -0.06 1.22 7.09
C SER A 345 -0.30 2.07 8.34
N ASN A 346 0.51 3.10 8.53
CA ASN A 346 0.34 4.10 9.59
C ASN A 346 -0.49 5.33 9.14
N LEU A 347 -1.42 5.09 8.20
CA LEU A 347 -2.39 6.04 7.65
C LEU A 347 -3.72 5.31 7.45
N SER A 348 -4.84 6.03 7.55
CA SER A 348 -6.19 5.47 7.39
C SER A 348 -6.47 4.86 6.01
N SER A 349 -7.55 4.08 5.90
CA SER A 349 -7.92 3.39 4.65
C SER A 349 -8.29 4.34 3.51
N GLN A 350 -8.71 5.58 3.81
CA GLN A 350 -9.10 6.59 2.83
C GLN A 350 -8.02 6.80 1.75
N ILE A 351 -6.75 6.64 2.14
CA ILE A 351 -5.61 6.75 1.23
C ILE A 351 -4.88 5.40 1.12
N SER A 352 -4.65 4.72 2.24
CA SER A 352 -3.71 3.60 2.26
C SER A 352 -4.31 2.25 1.83
N SER A 353 -5.62 2.15 1.61
CA SER A 353 -6.25 0.92 1.14
C SER A 353 -5.69 0.45 -0.19
N ALA A 354 -5.47 1.36 -1.14
CA ALA A 354 -4.84 1.03 -2.43
C ALA A 354 -3.43 0.43 -2.25
N ALA A 355 -2.64 1.01 -1.34
CA ALA A 355 -1.28 0.54 -1.05
C ALA A 355 -1.27 -0.84 -0.38
N VAL A 356 -2.15 -1.05 0.61
CA VAL A 356 -2.28 -2.32 1.32
C VAL A 356 -2.74 -3.44 0.38
N HIS A 357 -3.72 -3.16 -0.50
CA HIS A 357 -4.16 -4.13 -1.50
C HIS A 357 -3.07 -4.44 -2.54
N GLU A 358 -2.35 -3.44 -3.07
CA GLU A 358 -1.22 -3.68 -3.99
C GLU A 358 -0.17 -4.61 -3.36
N MET A 359 0.12 -4.46 -2.06
CA MET A 359 1.04 -5.37 -1.37
C MET A 359 0.51 -6.81 -1.26
N HIS A 360 -0.81 -7.00 -1.12
CA HIS A 360 -1.42 -8.34 -1.17
C HIS A 360 -1.23 -8.97 -2.54
N GLU A 361 -1.37 -8.18 -3.61
CA GLU A 361 -1.13 -8.64 -4.98
C GLU A 361 0.33 -9.01 -5.23
N VAL A 362 1.26 -8.16 -4.79
CA VAL A 362 2.70 -8.41 -4.87
C VAL A 362 3.04 -9.73 -4.21
N MET A 363 2.57 -9.96 -2.97
CA MET A 363 2.85 -11.20 -2.24
C MET A 363 2.21 -12.43 -2.89
N GLY A 364 1.02 -12.29 -3.47
CA GLY A 364 0.38 -13.33 -4.27
C GLY A 364 1.19 -13.71 -5.51
N GLN A 365 1.72 -12.72 -6.24
CA GLN A 365 2.57 -12.96 -7.41
C GLN A 365 3.95 -13.51 -7.02
N MET A 366 4.53 -13.04 -5.92
CA MET A 366 5.74 -13.65 -5.34
C MET A 366 5.49 -15.12 -5.04
N HIS A 367 4.30 -15.46 -4.54
CA HIS A 367 3.98 -16.83 -4.25
C HIS A 367 3.85 -17.69 -5.52
N ALA A 368 3.07 -17.22 -6.50
CA ALA A 368 2.84 -17.94 -7.75
C ALA A 368 4.12 -18.18 -8.57
N ASN A 369 5.10 -17.27 -8.48
CA ASN A 369 6.33 -17.29 -9.27
C ASN A 369 7.58 -17.62 -8.45
N TRP A 370 7.42 -18.24 -7.28
CA TRP A 370 8.51 -18.37 -6.31
C TRP A 370 9.78 -19.04 -6.84
N ASN A 371 9.66 -20.19 -7.52
CA ASN A 371 10.82 -20.90 -8.06
C ASN A 371 11.53 -20.10 -9.15
N THR A 372 10.77 -19.38 -9.97
CA THR A 372 11.29 -18.49 -11.02
C THR A 372 12.09 -17.32 -10.44
N LEU A 373 11.62 -16.76 -9.32
CA LEU A 373 12.22 -15.58 -8.68
C LEU A 373 13.37 -15.95 -7.73
N PHE A 374 13.24 -17.05 -6.99
CA PHE A 374 14.08 -17.36 -5.82
C PHE A 374 14.59 -18.81 -5.78
N GLY A 375 14.27 -19.64 -6.77
CA GLY A 375 14.74 -21.03 -6.85
C GLY A 375 16.22 -21.16 -7.21
N ALA A 376 16.74 -22.39 -7.16
CA ALA A 376 18.11 -22.66 -7.58
C ALA A 376 18.30 -22.29 -9.06
N GLY A 377 19.36 -21.53 -9.36
CA GLY A 377 19.61 -21.01 -10.71
C GLY A 377 18.78 -19.78 -11.10
N SER A 378 17.97 -19.22 -10.18
CA SER A 378 17.34 -17.92 -10.44
C SER A 378 18.42 -16.84 -10.59
N PRO A 379 18.29 -15.94 -11.59
CA PRO A 379 19.23 -14.83 -11.71
C PRO A 379 19.20 -14.01 -10.42
N ASP A 380 20.34 -13.43 -10.05
CA ASP A 380 20.34 -12.46 -8.96
C ASP A 380 19.34 -11.35 -9.30
N LEU A 381 18.37 -11.15 -8.40
CA LEU A 381 17.48 -10.01 -8.49
C LEU A 381 18.35 -8.78 -8.28
N VAL A 382 18.74 -8.13 -9.37
CA VAL A 382 19.52 -6.92 -9.26
C VAL A 382 18.64 -5.87 -8.60
N GLU A 383 19.21 -5.15 -7.63
CA GLU A 383 18.52 -4.17 -6.79
C GLU A 383 18.11 -2.91 -7.57
N CYS A 384 17.45 -3.04 -8.73
CA CYS A 384 16.83 -1.91 -9.39
C CYS A 384 15.51 -1.59 -8.70
N VAL A 385 15.47 -0.57 -7.86
CA VAL A 385 14.30 -0.07 -7.11
C VAL A 385 13.39 0.85 -7.92
N HIS A 386 13.24 0.50 -9.20
CA HIS A 386 12.41 1.21 -10.12
C HIS A 386 11.67 0.24 -11.06
N PRO A 387 10.32 0.32 -11.16
CA PRO A 387 9.55 -0.69 -11.87
C PRO A 387 9.61 -0.54 -13.40
N VAL A 388 10.19 0.51 -13.97
CA VAL A 388 10.68 0.52 -15.36
C VAL A 388 11.84 1.51 -15.47
N PRO A 389 13.10 1.13 -15.64
CA PRO A 389 14.19 2.11 -15.72
C PRO A 389 13.89 3.15 -16.80
N ALA A 390 14.29 4.39 -16.56
CA ALA A 390 14.09 5.42 -17.56
C ALA A 390 14.94 5.06 -18.79
N LEU A 391 14.34 5.09 -19.97
CA LEU A 391 14.97 4.64 -21.22
C LEU A 391 15.08 5.77 -22.21
N THR A 392 16.18 5.80 -22.95
CA THR A 392 16.30 6.71 -24.08
C THR A 392 17.27 6.20 -25.15
N TYR A 393 17.05 6.57 -26.42
CA TYR A 393 17.80 6.03 -27.56
C TYR A 393 18.46 7.14 -28.38
N THR A 394 19.79 7.10 -28.51
CA THR A 394 20.58 8.12 -29.23
C THR A 394 20.65 7.88 -30.73
N GLY A 395 19.96 6.87 -31.27
CA GLY A 395 20.06 6.48 -32.68
C GLY A 395 21.02 5.32 -32.94
N SER A 396 21.99 5.09 -32.06
CA SER A 396 22.92 3.95 -32.09
C SER A 396 23.06 3.24 -30.75
N THR A 397 22.71 3.91 -29.64
CA THR A 397 22.84 3.38 -28.28
C THR A 397 21.55 3.55 -27.51
N LEU A 398 21.09 2.46 -26.89
CA LEU A 398 20.02 2.47 -25.91
C LEU A 398 20.62 2.70 -24.53
N TRP A 399 20.14 3.73 -23.84
CA TRP A 399 20.50 4.05 -22.48
C TRP A 399 19.38 3.68 -21.53
N ALA A 400 19.74 3.06 -20.41
CA ALA A 400 18.84 2.79 -19.29
C ALA A 400 19.39 3.40 -18.00
N PHE A 401 18.48 3.97 -17.21
CA PHE A 401 18.77 4.55 -15.90
C PHE A 401 18.00 3.80 -14.83
N GLY A 402 18.73 3.05 -14.00
CA GLY A 402 18.20 2.30 -12.86
C GLY A 402 18.60 2.95 -11.55
N ARG A 403 17.88 2.64 -10.47
CA ARG A 403 18.17 3.15 -9.13
C ARG A 403 18.44 1.99 -8.19
N ARG A 404 19.51 2.07 -7.40
CA ARG A 404 19.87 1.07 -6.39
C ARG A 404 19.09 1.24 -5.10
N HIS A 405 19.17 0.26 -4.20
CA HIS A 405 18.53 0.32 -2.88
C HIS A 405 18.97 1.54 -2.06
N ASP A 406 20.26 1.91 -2.15
CA ASP A 406 20.85 3.05 -1.46
C ASP A 406 20.45 4.40 -2.09
N GLY A 407 19.68 4.36 -3.18
CA GLY A 407 19.24 5.51 -3.96
C GLY A 407 20.24 5.99 -5.01
N SER A 408 21.40 5.36 -5.15
CA SER A 408 22.34 5.72 -6.22
C SER A 408 21.73 5.36 -7.58
N VAL A 409 21.95 6.21 -8.57
CA VAL A 409 21.43 5.98 -9.93
C VAL A 409 22.53 5.37 -10.77
N ARG A 410 22.28 4.20 -11.36
CA ARG A 410 23.21 3.50 -12.24
C ARG A 410 22.79 3.66 -13.69
N ARG A 411 23.78 3.85 -14.55
CA ARG A 411 23.60 3.99 -16.00
C ARG A 411 24.03 2.72 -16.70
N PHE A 412 23.26 2.31 -17.69
CA PHE A 412 23.55 1.17 -18.54
C PHE A 412 23.44 1.60 -20.00
N ARG A 413 24.32 1.05 -20.84
CA ARG A 413 24.29 1.30 -22.28
C ARG A 413 24.21 -0.01 -23.05
N SER A 414 23.52 0.01 -24.18
CA SER A 414 23.45 -1.10 -25.12
C SER A 414 23.66 -0.58 -26.55
N THR A 415 24.57 -1.20 -27.30
CA THR A 415 24.84 -0.89 -28.71
C THR A 415 24.18 -1.88 -29.69
N ASN A 416 23.46 -2.89 -29.19
CA ASN A 416 22.79 -3.92 -29.97
C ASN A 416 21.26 -3.91 -29.77
N ASN A 417 20.66 -2.71 -29.72
CA ASN A 417 19.22 -2.51 -29.56
C ASN A 417 18.61 -3.21 -28.33
N GLY A 418 19.40 -3.30 -27.27
CA GLY A 418 19.05 -3.79 -25.95
C GLY A 418 19.33 -5.28 -25.74
N GLY A 419 19.91 -5.97 -26.73
CA GLY A 419 20.29 -7.38 -26.59
C GLY A 419 21.23 -7.64 -25.41
N SER A 420 22.14 -6.70 -25.09
CA SER A 420 23.01 -6.79 -23.92
C SER A 420 23.39 -5.39 -23.41
N PHE A 421 23.43 -5.21 -22.10
CA PHE A 421 23.81 -3.95 -21.47
C PHE A 421 25.18 -3.99 -20.80
N THR A 422 25.94 -2.90 -20.95
CA THR A 422 27.18 -2.63 -20.20
C THR A 422 26.90 -1.59 -19.11
N ALA A 423 27.23 -1.91 -17.86
CA ALA A 423 27.13 -0.97 -16.74
C ALA A 423 28.23 0.10 -16.82
N MET A 424 27.86 1.38 -16.71
CA MET A 424 28.75 2.54 -16.86
C MET A 424 29.09 3.22 -15.51
N GLY A 425 28.70 2.60 -14.39
CA GLY A 425 28.89 3.11 -13.03
C GLY A 425 27.78 4.02 -12.52
N ASP A 426 27.85 4.34 -11.22
CA ASP A 426 26.86 5.15 -10.51
C ASP A 426 27.02 6.65 -10.87
N PHE A 427 25.90 7.37 -10.88
CA PHE A 427 25.76 8.73 -11.36
C PHE A 427 25.60 9.70 -10.18
N GLY A 428 26.66 10.46 -9.90
CA GLY A 428 26.70 11.54 -8.90
C GLY A 428 26.48 11.09 -7.43
N PRO A 429 26.66 11.99 -6.45
CA PRO A 429 26.55 11.65 -5.03
C PRO A 429 25.10 11.63 -4.52
N VAL A 430 24.16 12.27 -5.24
CA VAL A 430 22.77 12.40 -4.79
C VAL A 430 22.04 11.06 -4.85
N ARG A 431 21.27 10.79 -3.79
CA ARG A 431 20.44 9.60 -3.68
C ARG A 431 19.00 9.92 -4.05
N ILE A 432 18.53 9.28 -5.10
CA ILE A 432 17.15 9.35 -5.60
C ILE A 432 16.30 8.34 -4.83
N ASN A 433 15.03 8.66 -4.59
CA ASN A 433 14.07 7.79 -3.88
C ASN A 433 12.71 7.70 -4.57
N SER A 434 12.66 8.04 -5.86
CA SER A 434 11.44 8.07 -6.66
C SER A 434 11.62 7.40 -8.02
N GLY A 435 10.57 7.50 -8.82
CA GLY A 435 10.65 7.28 -10.25
C GLY A 435 11.68 8.19 -10.94
N LEU A 436 12.34 7.71 -12.01
CA LEU A 436 13.25 8.46 -12.88
C LEU A 436 12.56 8.82 -14.21
N GLY A 437 12.80 10.04 -14.69
CA GLY A 437 12.48 10.45 -16.06
C GLY A 437 13.76 10.53 -16.90
N ALA A 438 13.67 10.18 -18.19
CA ALA A 438 14.77 10.35 -19.15
C ALA A 438 14.26 10.94 -20.47
N ALA A 439 15.09 11.77 -21.11
CA ALA A 439 14.80 12.36 -22.43
C ALA A 439 16.08 12.48 -23.27
N VAL A 440 15.95 12.54 -24.59
CA VAL A 440 17.06 12.65 -25.54
C VAL A 440 16.72 13.56 -26.71
N SER A 441 17.70 14.33 -27.19
CA SER A 441 17.60 15.07 -28.45
C SER A 441 17.57 14.13 -29.65
N ALA A 442 17.03 14.59 -30.78
CA ALA A 442 16.92 13.79 -32.00
C ALA A 442 18.27 13.38 -32.60
N ASP A 443 19.29 14.23 -32.43
CA ASP A 443 20.69 13.95 -32.83
C ASP A 443 21.42 12.98 -31.88
N GLY A 444 20.77 12.58 -30.78
CA GLY A 444 21.32 11.67 -29.78
C GLY A 444 22.43 12.27 -28.93
N GLN A 445 22.78 13.55 -29.08
CA GLN A 445 23.92 14.16 -28.37
C GLN A 445 23.55 14.58 -26.95
N ARG A 446 22.33 15.08 -26.74
CA ARG A 446 21.87 15.55 -25.43
C ARG A 446 21.00 14.50 -24.77
N LEU A 447 21.39 14.07 -23.56
CA LEU A 447 20.61 13.19 -22.72
C LEU A 447 20.29 13.88 -21.41
N PHE A 448 19.10 13.61 -20.89
CA PHE A 448 18.62 14.18 -19.64
C PHE A 448 18.10 13.07 -18.74
N VAL A 449 18.33 13.20 -17.44
CA VAL A 449 17.75 12.34 -16.40
C VAL A 449 17.27 13.20 -15.24
N ALA A 450 16.13 12.87 -14.66
CA ALA A 450 15.60 13.56 -13.49
C ALA A 450 14.97 12.59 -12.50
N GLY A 451 14.95 12.97 -11.23
CA GLY A 451 14.33 12.20 -10.15
C GLY A 451 14.19 13.03 -8.89
N ARG A 452 13.41 12.53 -7.93
CA ARG A 452 13.28 13.13 -6.60
C ARG A 452 14.26 12.49 -5.63
N GLY A 453 14.98 13.31 -4.88
CA GLY A 453 15.96 12.90 -3.88
C GLY A 453 15.34 12.46 -2.55
N LEU A 454 16.16 11.89 -1.67
CA LEU A 454 15.78 11.61 -0.27
C LEU A 454 15.33 12.85 0.52
N ASP A 455 15.76 14.03 0.07
CA ASP A 455 15.37 15.34 0.59
C ASP A 455 14.06 15.87 0.00
N ASN A 456 13.36 15.04 -0.78
CA ASN A 456 12.15 15.35 -1.53
C ASN A 456 12.28 16.47 -2.58
N LYS A 457 13.51 16.89 -2.93
CA LYS A 457 13.74 17.88 -4.00
C LYS A 457 13.82 17.22 -5.36
N ALA A 458 13.55 17.99 -6.41
CA ALA A 458 13.77 17.57 -7.80
C ALA A 458 15.24 17.75 -8.17
N TRP A 459 15.86 16.69 -8.67
CA TRP A 459 17.24 16.66 -9.12
C TRP A 459 17.31 16.34 -10.61
N PHE A 460 18.29 16.91 -11.29
CA PHE A 460 18.49 16.83 -12.74
C PHE A 460 19.96 16.55 -13.09
N GLY A 461 20.17 15.72 -14.09
CA GLY A 461 21.48 15.40 -14.65
C GLY A 461 21.43 15.36 -16.17
N TRP A 462 22.55 15.65 -16.84
CA TRP A 462 22.56 15.69 -18.30
C TRP A 462 23.91 15.29 -18.92
N SER A 463 23.87 14.96 -20.20
CA SER A 463 25.03 14.75 -21.07
C SER A 463 24.84 15.55 -22.36
N THR A 464 25.95 15.98 -22.97
CA THR A 464 25.94 16.73 -24.25
C THR A 464 26.78 16.04 -25.34
N ASN A 465 27.23 14.81 -25.11
CA ASN A 465 28.10 14.06 -26.01
C ASN A 465 27.70 12.57 -26.10
N GLY A 466 26.38 12.33 -26.21
CA GLY A 466 25.84 10.99 -26.41
C GLY A 466 25.98 10.07 -25.19
N GLY A 467 26.18 10.64 -24.00
CA GLY A 467 26.29 9.91 -22.73
C GLY A 467 27.72 9.53 -22.35
N THR A 468 28.72 9.99 -23.10
CA THR A 468 30.15 9.72 -22.85
C THR A 468 30.60 10.38 -21.54
N SER A 469 30.21 11.63 -21.30
CA SER A 469 30.40 12.31 -20.02
C SER A 469 29.07 12.89 -19.53
N TRP A 470 28.94 13.04 -18.21
CA TRP A 470 27.73 13.50 -17.57
C TRP A 470 28.02 14.62 -16.59
N GLN A 471 27.14 15.62 -16.62
CA GLN A 471 27.07 16.71 -15.67
C GLN A 471 26.07 16.34 -14.58
N GLY A 472 26.47 16.57 -13.33
CA GLY A 472 25.93 15.92 -12.14
C GLY A 472 24.51 16.32 -11.75
N TRP A 473 24.04 15.70 -10.66
CA TRP A 473 22.78 16.01 -10.02
C TRP A 473 22.76 17.44 -9.48
N VAL A 474 22.11 18.34 -10.21
CA VAL A 474 21.80 19.70 -9.77
C VAL A 474 20.32 19.80 -9.40
N PRO A 475 19.96 20.58 -8.37
CA PRO A 475 18.55 20.77 -8.02
C PRO A 475 17.84 21.58 -9.10
N ILE A 476 16.63 21.15 -9.49
CA ILE A 476 15.71 21.95 -10.31
C ILE A 476 15.02 22.94 -9.36
N LEU A 477 15.71 24.04 -9.03
CA LEU A 477 15.22 25.10 -8.14
C LEU A 477 14.76 24.58 -6.75
N ALA A 478 14.20 25.46 -5.93
CA ALA A 478 13.55 25.08 -4.68
C ALA A 478 12.14 24.51 -4.95
N GLY A 479 11.83 23.36 -4.34
CA GLY A 479 10.54 22.70 -4.44
C GLY A 479 10.56 21.34 -3.75
N VAL A 480 9.40 20.90 -3.23
CA VAL A 480 9.25 19.62 -2.51
C VAL A 480 8.18 18.78 -3.19
N PHE A 481 8.54 17.56 -3.56
CA PHE A 481 7.73 16.68 -4.40
C PHE A 481 7.36 15.38 -3.69
N ILE A 482 6.19 14.85 -4.01
CA ILE A 482 5.72 13.54 -3.52
C ILE A 482 5.79 12.45 -4.59
N SER A 483 5.99 12.82 -5.86
CA SER A 483 6.22 11.88 -6.98
C SER A 483 7.67 11.89 -7.48
N GLY A 484 7.98 10.98 -8.42
CA GLY A 484 9.13 11.17 -9.31
C GLY A 484 8.95 12.34 -10.27
N ILE A 485 10.04 12.71 -10.94
CA ILE A 485 10.07 13.83 -11.89
C ILE A 485 10.11 13.27 -13.30
N ALA A 486 9.05 13.52 -14.07
CA ALA A 486 8.98 13.16 -15.47
C ALA A 486 9.57 14.29 -16.33
N ILE A 487 10.31 13.93 -17.39
CA ILE A 487 10.95 14.90 -18.28
C ILE A 487 10.71 14.58 -19.74
N ALA A 488 10.64 15.63 -20.56
CA ALA A 488 10.62 15.56 -22.02
C ALA A 488 11.45 16.72 -22.60
N CYS A 489 11.98 16.54 -23.81
CA CYS A 489 12.67 17.61 -24.52
C CYS A 489 12.29 17.65 -25.99
N ASN A 490 12.46 18.83 -26.59
CA ASN A 490 12.34 18.98 -28.04
C ASN A 490 13.48 18.26 -28.77
N ALA A 491 13.39 18.18 -30.10
CA ALA A 491 14.38 17.49 -30.93
C ALA A 491 15.79 18.10 -30.84
N ALA A 492 15.91 19.41 -30.60
CA ALA A 492 17.20 20.05 -30.39
C ALA A 492 17.78 19.84 -28.97
N GLY A 493 17.00 19.32 -28.03
CA GLY A 493 17.38 19.22 -26.61
C GLY A 493 17.69 20.57 -25.96
N THR A 494 17.11 21.66 -26.47
CA THR A 494 17.26 23.00 -25.90
C THR A 494 16.08 23.34 -25.01
N ILE A 495 14.88 22.93 -25.39
CA ILE A 495 13.69 23.05 -24.54
C ILE A 495 13.54 21.76 -23.75
N VAL A 496 13.60 21.85 -22.42
CA VAL A 496 13.44 20.71 -21.51
C VAL A 496 12.31 21.05 -20.53
N HIS A 497 11.39 20.11 -20.35
CA HIS A 497 10.29 20.20 -19.40
C HIS A 497 10.53 19.21 -18.27
N ALA A 498 10.27 19.65 -17.04
CA ALA A 498 10.23 18.79 -15.86
C ALA A 498 8.87 18.95 -15.18
N VAL A 499 8.26 17.83 -14.82
CA VAL A 499 6.95 17.79 -14.18
C VAL A 499 6.97 16.84 -12.99
N GLY A 500 6.37 17.28 -11.89
CA GLY A 500 6.25 16.50 -10.65
C GLY A 500 5.04 16.91 -9.85
N ILE A 501 4.64 16.06 -8.91
CA ILE A 501 3.53 16.33 -8.00
C ILE A 501 4.09 16.90 -6.70
N GLY A 502 3.60 18.07 -6.30
CA GLY A 502 4.00 18.75 -5.06
C GLY A 502 3.35 18.13 -3.81
N GLN A 503 3.75 18.59 -2.62
CA GLN A 503 3.13 18.15 -1.36
C GLN A 503 1.63 18.46 -1.27
N ASP A 504 1.17 19.46 -2.02
CA ASP A 504 -0.23 19.83 -2.20
C ASP A 504 -1.00 18.90 -3.16
N ARG A 505 -0.34 17.83 -3.63
CA ARG A 505 -0.81 16.88 -4.65
C ARG A 505 -1.18 17.49 -6.00
N ARG A 506 -0.81 18.75 -6.24
CA ARG A 506 -1.00 19.41 -7.53
C ARG A 506 0.16 19.09 -8.46
N MET A 507 -0.10 19.21 -9.75
CA MET A 507 0.92 19.05 -10.77
C MET A 507 1.69 20.35 -10.93
N TRP A 508 3.02 20.28 -10.87
CA TRP A 508 3.92 21.42 -11.03
C TRP A 508 4.87 21.19 -12.19
N ARG A 509 5.19 22.28 -12.91
CA ARG A 509 6.16 22.25 -14.02
C ARG A 509 7.27 23.27 -13.86
N ALA A 510 8.45 22.88 -14.29
CA ALA A 510 9.58 23.75 -14.58
C ALA A 510 9.99 23.56 -16.04
N ARG A 511 10.50 24.62 -16.68
CA ARG A 511 10.93 24.61 -18.07
C ARG A 511 12.33 25.21 -18.18
N SER A 512 13.14 24.65 -19.06
CA SER A 512 14.41 25.23 -19.50
C SER A 512 14.35 25.47 -21.01
N THR A 513 15.05 26.51 -21.49
CA THR A 513 15.23 26.83 -22.92
C THR A 513 16.69 26.74 -23.37
N ASN A 514 17.59 26.34 -22.47
CA ASN A 514 19.04 26.18 -22.72
C ASN A 514 19.55 24.80 -22.32
N GLY A 515 18.71 23.76 -22.41
CA GLY A 515 19.11 22.38 -22.14
C GLY A 515 19.32 22.05 -20.66
N GLY A 516 18.61 22.74 -19.76
CA GLY A 516 18.62 22.48 -18.31
C GLY A 516 19.67 23.27 -17.51
N GLN A 517 20.41 24.19 -18.16
CA GLN A 517 21.37 25.05 -17.46
C GLN A 517 20.70 26.07 -16.55
N SER A 518 19.54 26.59 -16.96
CA SER A 518 18.66 27.40 -16.11
C SER A 518 17.20 27.01 -16.30
N TRP A 519 16.38 27.27 -15.27
CA TRP A 519 14.98 26.84 -15.20
C TRP A 519 14.07 28.01 -14.86
N THR A 520 12.88 28.02 -15.44
CA THR A 520 11.75 28.82 -14.96
C THR A 520 11.31 28.29 -13.60
N GLY A 521 10.80 29.16 -12.72
CA GLY A 521 10.18 28.76 -11.46
C GLY A 521 9.13 27.66 -11.62
N TRP A 522 8.95 26.85 -10.57
CA TRP A 522 7.88 25.86 -10.51
C TRP A 522 6.52 26.57 -10.54
N THR A 523 5.74 26.30 -11.58
CA THR A 523 4.38 26.83 -11.73
C THR A 523 3.37 25.69 -11.78
N PRO A 524 2.18 25.83 -11.19
CA PRO A 524 1.18 24.79 -11.22
C PRO A 524 0.63 24.58 -12.64
N ILE A 525 0.32 23.33 -13.00
CA ILE A 525 -0.42 22.98 -14.20
C ILE A 525 -1.90 22.82 -13.81
N GLY A 526 -2.70 23.85 -14.10
CA GLY A 526 -4.14 23.85 -13.85
C GLY A 526 -4.55 23.52 -12.41
N GLN A 527 -5.84 23.26 -12.21
CA GLN A 527 -6.42 22.82 -10.95
C GLN A 527 -6.71 21.32 -11.01
N GLY A 528 -6.00 20.51 -10.22
CA GLY A 528 -6.17 19.06 -10.16
C GLY A 528 -5.35 18.43 -9.03
N VAL A 529 -5.76 17.24 -8.58
CA VAL A 529 -5.09 16.44 -7.54
C VAL A 529 -4.85 15.02 -8.06
N PHE A 530 -3.63 14.52 -7.86
CA PHE A 530 -3.15 13.31 -8.53
C PHE A 530 -2.61 12.27 -7.54
N THR A 531 -2.77 10.99 -7.91
CA THR A 531 -2.41 9.80 -7.11
C THR A 531 -1.45 8.85 -7.82
N SER A 532 -0.83 9.30 -8.91
CA SER A 532 0.24 8.58 -9.60
C SER A 532 1.29 9.55 -10.08
N GLY A 533 2.52 9.09 -10.29
CA GLY A 533 3.53 9.89 -10.99
C GLY A 533 3.04 10.39 -12.36
N PRO A 534 3.53 11.56 -12.82
CA PRO A 534 3.16 12.10 -14.11
C PRO A 534 3.85 11.36 -15.27
N ALA A 535 3.24 11.41 -16.45
CA ALA A 535 3.91 11.18 -17.71
C ALA A 535 3.83 12.42 -18.60
N ILE A 536 4.89 12.68 -19.34
CA ILE A 536 5.04 13.85 -20.21
C ILE A 536 5.61 13.45 -21.57
N ALA A 537 5.12 14.09 -22.63
CA ALA A 537 5.69 14.01 -23.97
C ALA A 537 5.53 15.37 -24.68
N CYS A 538 6.41 15.70 -25.62
CA CYS A 538 6.29 16.92 -26.42
C CYS A 538 6.61 16.68 -27.90
N SER A 539 6.12 17.59 -28.74
CA SER A 539 6.42 17.63 -30.17
C SER A 539 7.92 17.89 -30.42
N THR A 540 8.37 17.57 -31.63
CA THR A 540 9.75 17.76 -32.10
C THR A 540 10.21 19.21 -31.97
N ASP A 541 9.32 20.18 -32.21
CA ASP A 541 9.61 21.61 -32.02
C ASP A 541 9.51 22.08 -30.56
N GLY A 542 8.99 21.24 -29.66
CA GLY A 542 8.78 21.52 -28.24
C GLY A 542 7.57 22.41 -27.95
N LYS A 543 6.73 22.77 -28.93
CA LYS A 543 5.60 23.68 -28.73
C LYS A 543 4.39 22.99 -28.13
N VAL A 544 4.09 21.78 -28.55
CA VAL A 544 2.96 21.00 -28.02
C VAL A 544 3.48 20.09 -26.91
N VAL A 545 2.99 20.28 -25.69
CA VAL A 545 3.41 19.53 -24.51
C VAL A 545 2.19 18.88 -23.87
N HIS A 546 2.22 17.55 -23.74
CA HIS A 546 1.16 16.75 -23.12
C HIS A 546 1.61 16.28 -21.75
N VAL A 547 0.74 16.42 -20.75
CA VAL A 547 0.97 15.88 -19.41
C VAL A 547 -0.25 15.05 -19.00
N VAL A 548 -0.02 13.86 -18.48
CA VAL A 548 -1.07 12.97 -17.98
C VAL A 548 -0.72 12.38 -16.62
N ALA A 549 -1.75 12.09 -15.83
CA ALA A 549 -1.63 11.40 -14.55
C ALA A 549 -2.98 10.78 -14.15
N ARG A 550 -2.95 9.89 -13.15
CA ARG A 550 -4.15 9.33 -12.52
C ARG A 550 -4.64 10.25 -11.39
N GLY A 551 -5.95 10.51 -11.37
CA GLY A 551 -6.61 11.29 -10.31
C GLY A 551 -6.94 10.47 -9.06
N ASN A 552 -7.51 11.12 -8.04
CA ASN A 552 -8.05 10.43 -6.85
C ASN A 552 -9.20 9.46 -7.18
N ASP A 553 -9.90 9.71 -8.29
CA ASP A 553 -10.99 8.88 -8.81
C ASP A 553 -10.50 7.65 -9.60
N LEU A 554 -9.19 7.39 -9.59
CA LEU A 554 -8.52 6.35 -10.36
C LEU A 554 -8.63 6.50 -11.89
N ARG A 555 -9.13 7.63 -12.39
CA ARG A 555 -9.28 7.87 -13.83
C ARG A 555 -8.06 8.56 -14.41
N ALA A 556 -7.91 8.46 -15.73
CA ALA A 556 -6.88 9.16 -16.48
C ALA A 556 -7.27 10.62 -16.74
N TRP A 557 -6.38 11.55 -16.40
CA TRP A 557 -6.56 12.98 -16.61
C TRP A 557 -5.41 13.54 -17.46
N ARG A 558 -5.73 14.49 -18.34
CA ARG A 558 -4.77 15.13 -19.25
C ARG A 558 -4.80 16.65 -19.17
N ASN A 559 -3.67 17.26 -19.46
CA ASN A 559 -3.52 18.68 -19.74
C ASN A 559 -2.54 18.88 -20.90
N VAL A 560 -2.70 19.98 -21.65
CA VAL A 560 -1.90 20.28 -22.84
C VAL A 560 -1.51 21.75 -22.86
N SER A 561 -0.28 22.01 -23.27
CA SER A 561 0.21 23.33 -23.65
C SER A 561 0.51 23.34 -25.14
N LEU A 562 0.20 24.44 -25.81
CA LEU A 562 0.44 24.65 -27.25
C LEU A 562 1.53 25.71 -27.51
N ASP A 563 2.11 26.26 -26.45
CA ASP A 563 3.05 27.38 -26.47
C ASP A 563 4.36 27.05 -25.75
N ALA A 564 4.84 25.83 -25.94
CA ALA A 564 6.05 25.29 -25.34
C ALA A 564 6.03 25.30 -23.82
N GLY A 565 4.93 24.83 -23.24
CA GLY A 565 4.77 24.69 -21.80
C GLY A 565 4.66 26.00 -21.05
N VAL A 566 4.43 27.15 -21.71
CA VAL A 566 4.26 28.44 -21.01
C VAL A 566 2.90 28.48 -20.32
N ASN A 567 1.84 28.19 -21.07
CA ASN A 567 0.47 28.15 -20.55
C ASN A 567 -0.11 26.75 -20.73
N PHE A 568 -0.70 26.24 -19.66
CA PHE A 568 -1.51 25.02 -19.66
C PHE A 568 -2.98 25.40 -19.45
N GLN A 569 -3.88 24.47 -19.77
CA GLN A 569 -5.31 24.68 -19.53
C GLN A 569 -5.57 24.83 -18.02
N PRO A 570 -6.48 25.74 -17.61
CA PRO A 570 -6.78 25.97 -16.19
C PRO A 570 -7.41 24.75 -15.52
N HIS A 571 -8.09 23.90 -16.28
CA HIS A 571 -8.72 22.68 -15.79
C HIS A 571 -8.17 21.47 -16.53
N TRP A 572 -8.05 20.36 -15.79
CA TRP A 572 -7.71 19.06 -16.35
C TRP A 572 -8.95 18.43 -16.99
N ALA A 573 -8.73 17.73 -18.10
CA ALA A 573 -9.80 17.02 -18.80
C ALA A 573 -9.65 15.50 -18.61
N PRO A 574 -10.76 14.76 -18.43
CA PRO A 574 -10.71 13.31 -18.35
C PRO A 574 -10.40 12.68 -19.72
N VAL A 575 -9.83 11.48 -19.71
CA VAL A 575 -9.60 10.66 -20.90
C VAL A 575 -10.48 9.43 -20.87
N GLY A 576 -11.60 9.48 -21.60
CA GLY A 576 -12.55 8.37 -21.73
C GLY A 576 -13.09 7.84 -20.38
N GLN A 577 -13.62 6.62 -20.43
CA GLN A 577 -14.16 5.88 -19.29
C GLN A 577 -13.25 4.68 -19.01
N GLY A 578 -12.48 4.76 -17.92
CA GLY A 578 -11.56 3.73 -17.47
C GLY A 578 -10.99 4.05 -16.09
N VAL A 579 -10.74 3.02 -15.29
CA VAL A 579 -10.13 3.11 -13.96
C VAL A 579 -8.84 2.30 -13.93
N PHE A 580 -7.79 2.88 -13.34
CA PHE A 580 -6.43 2.39 -13.46
C PHE A 580 -5.80 2.09 -12.10
N GLY A 581 -5.17 0.91 -12.01
CA GLY A 581 -4.40 0.49 -10.84
C GLY A 581 -2.98 1.09 -10.80
N SER A 582 -2.49 1.68 -11.89
CA SER A 582 -1.15 2.29 -11.98
C SER A 582 -1.18 3.73 -12.50
N GLY A 583 0.00 4.37 -12.59
CA GLY A 583 0.21 5.52 -13.47
C GLY A 583 0.07 5.17 -14.96
N LEU A 584 0.23 6.17 -15.82
CA LEU A 584 0.00 6.07 -17.26
C LEU A 584 1.32 6.18 -18.06
N GLY A 585 1.40 5.46 -19.17
CA GLY A 585 2.37 5.68 -20.23
C GLY A 585 1.81 6.65 -21.28
N LEU A 586 2.67 7.51 -21.82
CA LEU A 586 2.31 8.54 -22.80
C LEU A 586 3.36 8.61 -23.91
N ALA A 587 2.90 8.70 -25.15
CA ALA A 587 3.73 9.01 -26.31
C ALA A 587 2.99 9.95 -27.26
N CYS A 588 3.70 10.86 -27.92
CA CYS A 588 3.13 11.69 -29.00
C CYS A 588 4.04 11.71 -30.23
N ASN A 589 3.45 11.94 -31.40
CA ASN A 589 4.18 12.06 -32.65
C ASN A 589 4.94 13.39 -32.78
N ASP A 590 5.70 13.54 -33.87
CA ASP A 590 6.58 14.70 -34.08
C ASP A 590 5.84 16.06 -34.07
N SER A 591 4.57 16.07 -34.49
CA SER A 591 3.72 17.28 -34.47
C SER A 591 2.98 17.49 -33.14
N GLY A 592 3.01 16.52 -32.24
CA GLY A 592 2.21 16.49 -31.02
C GLY A 592 0.70 16.30 -31.24
N LYS A 593 0.25 16.11 -32.49
CA LYS A 593 -1.18 15.94 -32.82
C LYS A 593 -1.70 14.55 -32.50
N ARG A 594 -0.91 13.50 -32.78
CA ARG A 594 -1.25 12.13 -32.40
C ARG A 594 -0.65 11.84 -31.04
N VAL A 595 -1.50 11.39 -30.12
CA VAL A 595 -1.14 11.09 -28.73
C VAL A 595 -1.72 9.72 -28.38
N THR A 596 -0.90 8.83 -27.86
CA THR A 596 -1.32 7.51 -27.40
C THR A 596 -1.02 7.36 -25.92
N LEU A 597 -2.01 6.85 -25.19
CA LEU A 597 -1.89 6.50 -23.79
C LEU A 597 -2.01 5.00 -23.59
N MET A 598 -1.37 4.50 -22.54
CA MET A 598 -1.58 3.16 -22.02
C MET A 598 -1.60 3.19 -20.49
N GLY A 599 -2.43 2.36 -19.86
CA GLY A 599 -2.48 2.22 -18.41
C GLY A 599 -2.85 0.80 -18.01
N ARG A 600 -2.36 0.37 -16.83
CA ARG A 600 -2.78 -0.89 -16.22
C ARG A 600 -4.13 -0.69 -15.55
N GLY A 601 -5.14 -1.43 -15.99
CA GLY A 601 -6.46 -1.44 -15.38
C GLY A 601 -6.44 -2.09 -14.00
N VAL A 602 -7.53 -1.93 -13.24
CA VAL A 602 -7.72 -2.68 -11.97
C VAL A 602 -7.83 -4.19 -12.20
N ASP A 603 -8.14 -4.61 -13.43
CA ASP A 603 -8.13 -6.00 -13.89
C ASP A 603 -6.72 -6.52 -14.25
N LYS A 604 -5.67 -5.74 -13.95
CA LYS A 604 -4.26 -6.04 -14.21
C LYS A 604 -3.90 -6.16 -15.69
N SER A 605 -4.82 -5.85 -16.59
CA SER A 605 -4.57 -5.84 -18.04
C SER A 605 -4.10 -4.48 -18.50
N MET A 606 -3.45 -4.41 -19.66
CA MET A 606 -3.08 -3.15 -20.28
C MET A 606 -4.22 -2.63 -21.15
N TRP A 607 -4.49 -1.33 -21.05
CA TRP A 607 -5.53 -0.64 -21.78
C TRP A 607 -4.97 0.56 -22.51
N THR A 608 -5.40 0.81 -23.75
CA THR A 608 -4.91 1.91 -24.59
C THR A 608 -6.02 2.83 -25.08
N ASN A 609 -5.67 4.09 -25.31
CA ASN A 609 -6.53 5.10 -25.93
C ASN A 609 -5.66 6.07 -26.75
N THR A 610 -6.20 6.61 -27.84
CA THR A 610 -5.45 7.47 -28.77
C THR A 610 -6.29 8.67 -29.18
N SER A 611 -5.61 9.81 -29.32
CA SER A 611 -6.12 11.06 -29.86
C SER A 611 -5.33 11.44 -31.11
N THR A 612 -5.98 12.08 -32.08
CA THR A 612 -5.34 12.56 -33.33
C THR A 612 -5.38 14.08 -33.50
N ASN A 613 -5.92 14.80 -32.51
CA ASN A 613 -6.13 16.26 -32.52
C ASN A 613 -5.52 16.94 -31.28
N SER A 614 -4.27 16.60 -30.98
CA SER A 614 -3.51 17.15 -29.85
C SER A 614 -4.19 16.91 -28.50
N GLY A 615 -4.81 15.74 -28.33
CA GLY A 615 -5.47 15.36 -27.08
C GLY A 615 -6.83 16.02 -26.87
N SER A 616 -7.39 16.72 -27.87
CA SER A 616 -8.66 17.46 -27.71
C SER A 616 -9.87 16.53 -27.61
N SER A 617 -9.88 15.44 -28.37
CA SER A 617 -10.87 14.36 -28.27
C SER A 617 -10.20 12.99 -28.09
N TRP A 618 -10.93 12.08 -27.44
CA TRP A 618 -10.48 10.74 -27.09
C TRP A 618 -11.62 9.74 -27.33
N GLN A 619 -11.27 8.47 -27.48
CA GLN A 619 -12.28 7.41 -27.52
C GLN A 619 -13.00 7.34 -26.17
N ALA A 620 -14.32 7.18 -26.19
CA ALA A 620 -15.14 7.10 -24.98
C ALA A 620 -14.74 5.89 -24.11
N HIS A 621 -14.46 4.75 -24.74
CA HIS A 621 -14.01 3.53 -24.07
C HIS A 621 -12.55 3.25 -24.39
N TRP A 622 -11.82 2.81 -23.36
CA TRP A 622 -10.47 2.32 -23.53
C TRP A 622 -10.49 0.93 -24.17
N LYS A 623 -9.50 0.65 -25.02
CA LYS A 623 -9.36 -0.65 -25.67
C LYS A 623 -8.41 -1.53 -24.86
N LYS A 624 -8.85 -2.72 -24.47
CA LYS A 624 -7.99 -3.72 -23.84
C LYS A 624 -6.93 -4.18 -24.84
N VAL A 625 -5.68 -4.25 -24.40
CA VAL A 625 -4.58 -4.86 -25.12
C VAL A 625 -4.43 -6.27 -24.57
N ASP A 626 -5.13 -7.21 -25.19
CA ASP A 626 -5.30 -8.58 -24.70
C ASP A 626 -3.96 -9.31 -24.51
N SER A 627 -4.00 -10.34 -23.64
CA SER A 627 -2.91 -11.19 -23.14
C SER A 627 -2.05 -10.58 -22.02
N GLY A 628 -1.91 -11.32 -20.91
CA GLY A 628 -1.01 -10.99 -19.79
C GLY A 628 -1.68 -10.28 -18.60
N THR A 629 -1.10 -10.49 -17.42
CA THR A 629 -1.33 -9.69 -16.22
C THR A 629 -0.08 -8.88 -15.93
N PHE A 630 -0.23 -7.66 -15.41
CA PHE A 630 0.88 -6.72 -15.23
C PHE A 630 0.97 -6.19 -13.80
N THR A 631 2.18 -5.86 -13.37
CA THR A 631 2.48 -5.36 -12.01
C THR A 631 3.03 -3.94 -11.99
N SER A 632 3.13 -3.26 -13.15
CA SER A 632 3.65 -1.89 -13.23
C SER A 632 2.81 -1.02 -14.16
N ALA A 633 3.02 0.29 -14.07
CA ALA A 633 2.65 1.21 -15.15
C ALA A 633 3.41 0.87 -16.44
N PRO A 634 2.80 1.09 -17.61
CA PRO A 634 3.50 0.92 -18.88
C PRO A 634 4.36 2.13 -19.23
N VAL A 635 5.44 1.90 -19.98
CA VAL A 635 6.19 2.94 -20.69
C VAL A 635 5.87 2.84 -22.18
N LEU A 636 5.61 3.99 -22.81
CA LEU A 636 5.36 4.09 -24.24
C LEU A 636 6.47 4.90 -24.92
N ALA A 637 6.84 4.48 -26.13
CA ALA A 637 7.74 5.22 -26.99
C ALA A 637 7.26 5.20 -28.43
N THR A 638 7.50 6.30 -29.15
CA THR A 638 7.20 6.45 -30.58
C THR A 638 8.23 7.36 -31.25
N ARG A 639 8.30 7.30 -32.59
CA ARG A 639 9.00 8.29 -33.43
C ARG A 639 8.17 8.65 -34.66
N GLY A 640 8.50 9.78 -35.29
CA GLY A 640 7.98 10.14 -36.61
C GLY A 640 6.48 10.41 -36.57
N THR A 641 5.75 9.69 -37.42
CA THR A 641 4.30 9.86 -37.61
C THR A 641 3.45 9.47 -36.39
N GLY A 642 4.01 8.72 -35.44
CA GLY A 642 3.26 8.16 -34.31
C GLY A 642 2.63 6.81 -34.61
N MET A 643 2.92 6.22 -35.78
CA MET A 643 2.31 4.94 -36.19
C MET A 643 3.04 3.73 -35.60
N HIS A 644 4.33 3.86 -35.32
CA HIS A 644 5.14 2.82 -34.69
C HIS A 644 5.30 3.10 -33.21
N LEU A 645 4.61 2.30 -32.39
CA LEU A 645 4.65 2.39 -30.94
C LEU A 645 5.32 1.16 -30.35
N HIS A 646 6.04 1.37 -29.27
CA HIS A 646 6.57 0.32 -28.41
C HIS A 646 6.02 0.52 -27.00
N ALA A 647 5.57 -0.57 -26.39
CA ALA A 647 5.10 -0.60 -25.01
C ALA A 647 5.91 -1.62 -24.21
N TYR A 648 6.25 -1.26 -22.97
CA TYR A 648 6.94 -2.14 -22.03
C TYR A 648 6.34 -2.01 -20.64
N ALA A 649 6.24 -3.13 -19.93
CA ALA A 649 5.78 -3.19 -18.53
C ALA A 649 6.27 -4.47 -17.84
N TYR A 650 6.23 -4.52 -16.51
CA TYR A 650 6.39 -5.77 -15.78
C TYR A 650 5.12 -6.60 -15.83
N GLY A 651 5.26 -7.88 -16.19
CA GLY A 651 4.22 -8.88 -16.12
C GLY A 651 4.00 -9.39 -14.69
N GLY A 652 2.99 -10.24 -14.50
CA GLY A 652 2.70 -10.91 -13.22
C GLY A 652 3.85 -11.74 -12.68
N ASP A 653 4.74 -12.19 -13.57
CA ASP A 653 5.99 -12.89 -13.25
C ASP A 653 7.14 -11.96 -12.83
N PHE A 654 6.87 -10.65 -12.73
CA PHE A 654 7.85 -9.59 -12.49
C PHE A 654 8.99 -9.54 -13.52
N ARG A 655 8.75 -10.05 -14.74
CA ARG A 655 9.67 -9.91 -15.87
C ARG A 655 9.16 -8.86 -16.84
N ILE A 656 10.02 -8.38 -17.72
CA ILE A 656 9.65 -7.33 -18.65
C ILE A 656 9.01 -7.94 -19.88
N TRP A 657 7.83 -7.44 -20.20
CA TRP A 657 7.07 -7.79 -21.37
C TRP A 657 7.04 -6.59 -22.30
N GLY A 658 7.25 -6.86 -23.59
CA GLY A 658 7.21 -5.84 -24.64
C GLY A 658 6.15 -6.15 -25.68
N ASN A 659 5.53 -5.11 -26.20
CA ASN A 659 4.55 -5.17 -27.28
C ASN A 659 4.80 -4.01 -28.26
N ARG A 660 4.33 -4.15 -29.50
CA ARG A 660 4.47 -3.12 -30.54
C ARG A 660 3.17 -2.94 -31.32
N SER A 661 2.98 -1.73 -31.82
CA SER A 661 1.92 -1.38 -32.76
C SER A 661 2.54 -0.70 -33.98
N THR A 662 1.99 -0.96 -35.16
CA THR A 662 2.41 -0.35 -36.44
C THR A 662 1.32 0.52 -37.06
N ASP A 663 0.19 0.66 -36.39
CA ASP A 663 -0.99 1.39 -36.86
C ASP A 663 -1.42 2.52 -35.89
N GLY A 664 -0.49 2.98 -35.05
CA GLY A 664 -0.71 4.09 -34.12
C GLY A 664 -1.60 3.70 -32.94
N GLY A 665 -1.49 2.46 -32.47
CA GLY A 665 -2.11 1.97 -31.24
C GLY A 665 -3.48 1.31 -31.45
N VAL A 666 -3.89 1.11 -32.71
CA VAL A 666 -5.18 0.47 -33.03
C VAL A 666 -5.09 -1.03 -32.80
N THR A 667 -4.02 -1.67 -33.28
CA THR A 667 -3.72 -3.09 -33.02
C THR A 667 -2.32 -3.24 -32.42
N TRP A 668 -2.12 -4.35 -31.71
CA TRP A 668 -0.89 -4.68 -31.00
C TRP A 668 -0.47 -6.10 -31.34
N SER A 669 0.83 -6.32 -31.52
CA SER A 669 1.38 -7.61 -31.97
C SER A 669 1.28 -8.75 -30.95
N GLY A 670 0.90 -8.44 -29.72
CA GLY A 670 0.90 -9.37 -28.58
C GLY A 670 2.11 -9.16 -27.67
N TRP A 671 1.93 -9.47 -26.39
CA TRP A 671 2.97 -9.33 -25.38
C TRP A 671 3.95 -10.51 -25.46
N GLY A 672 5.24 -10.19 -25.56
CA GLY A 672 6.31 -11.17 -25.49
C GLY A 672 7.29 -10.84 -24.38
N GLN A 673 7.66 -11.84 -23.59
CA GLN A 673 8.71 -11.71 -22.58
C GLN A 673 10.00 -11.25 -23.27
N LYS A 674 10.67 -10.26 -22.69
CA LYS A 674 12.00 -9.81 -23.11
C LYS A 674 13.04 -10.42 -22.20
N HIS A 675 14.21 -10.75 -22.75
CA HIS A 675 15.29 -11.37 -22.00
C HIS A 675 15.72 -10.47 -20.83
N ALA A 676 16.04 -11.09 -19.69
CA ALA A 676 16.42 -10.42 -18.45
C ALA A 676 17.66 -9.53 -18.60
N ASP A 677 18.51 -9.79 -19.61
CA ASP A 677 19.70 -9.00 -19.93
C ASP A 677 19.40 -7.56 -20.35
N PHE A 678 18.13 -7.24 -20.63
CA PHE A 678 17.73 -5.87 -20.93
C PHE A 678 17.82 -4.94 -19.70
N PHE A 679 17.78 -5.48 -18.47
CA PHE A 679 17.60 -4.67 -17.26
C PHE A 679 18.24 -5.26 -15.99
N LEU A 680 19.32 -6.03 -16.15
CA LEU A 680 20.23 -6.37 -15.05
C LEU A 680 20.76 -5.10 -14.38
#